data_AF-A0A538PQH6-F1
#
_entry.id   AF-A0A538PQH6-F1
#
_cell.length_a   1.000
_cell.length_b   1.000
_cell.length_c   1.000
_cell.angle_alpha   90.00
_cell.angle_beta   90.00
_cell.angle_gamma   90.00
#
_symmetry.space_group_name_H-M   'P 1'
#
loop_
_entity.id
_entity.type
_entity.pdbx_description
1 polymer ?
#
loop_
_entity_poly.entity_id
_entity_poly.type
_entity_poly.pdbx_seq_one_letter_code
_entity_poly.pdbx_strand_id
1 'polypeptide(L)'
;MAPNAEQLANDVLAGRVRLGAGELLDCIHEINPTGRALGTADERRRYQLKARLQSLLIRSFPDDLVMSAEGGDVVAIRHRYLGQDACHARVDELDDDARARVRWLLDTGETDAPDEPASAAPSAPAAADLDLIAQGRAALDEFDYDTARQRFERAALHATDDPAAARALLELLVDHLALDEEALGIERQLAPRIAADSEVRGLLAVAAARLGDAGAVARLLDGLAGTRVADAWAALAQHAVEHQAGDDVDRFIARLTECDPARPELVGLREAANRLRADARRPAEQELLRLAEQDDAAAEATARALLARWPDSAVAGKVLGRIQERRRAGDAERLLAQARSALSSGDPARAMELCRQARGVGAEVQDLVDQIRAAEAAQRRARDDAEVAAVCARLAEPDLRPGLAAFLALEPELRSRVRARIDLPVLDWLEQAAGRHKAARQGALSDAVLAIAAAAEAAARGDDDRVLALLDPHEALLGGVSRASELHGEAQRRISARRRAAATSALEQARLALAAGDLDGYERASEPLDRRDLDAAQRQQLDELRSEVHARRDALRRGARIDELAAAGDLVTAVRELEDLLARSPAEQDAMHARLDGLRAELRRAWCARTDQVEALRGDHDRIGELLGPLPYMESAAPWLVAEGRELVIATADGPHVFVARVSVDDARLIDRRCLRAPEPIGPLLTTIVDGDTIWLVGQAGRVLQLRWTTGEPRRWASLASFLVGDERIDRVYVIPGGSHLWVEAEVPAAGSTFRVIDIEGWRVRRELPAARTFQLLVAGVASSIIGMRYDGGALRYTDRGTVAEELSAVAGMQVSAVTGDAGGGLIVLGARSEDDG
;
A
#
# COMPACT_ATOMS: atom_id res chain seq x y z
N MET A 1 39.34 29.57 -26.24
CA MET A 1 40.45 30.54 -26.12
C MET A 1 41.74 29.75 -26.24
N ALA A 2 42.26 29.65 -27.46
CA ALA A 2 43.61 29.15 -27.70
C ALA A 2 44.62 30.21 -27.19
N PRO A 3 45.78 29.80 -26.65
CA PRO A 3 46.77 30.75 -26.15
C PRO A 3 47.14 31.77 -27.24
N ASN A 4 47.12 33.04 -26.86
CA ASN A 4 47.40 34.18 -27.72
C ASN A 4 48.81 34.01 -28.36
N ALA A 5 48.93 33.95 -29.69
CA ALA A 5 50.19 33.67 -30.39
C ALA A 5 51.35 34.60 -29.95
N GLU A 6 51.05 35.86 -29.61
CA GLU A 6 52.03 36.81 -29.05
C GLU A 6 52.56 36.39 -27.67
N GLN A 7 51.74 35.73 -26.85
CA GLN A 7 52.17 35.24 -25.55
C GLN A 7 53.13 34.05 -25.71
N LEU A 8 52.83 33.12 -26.63
CA LEU A 8 53.76 32.05 -27.00
C LEU A 8 55.08 32.61 -27.53
N ALA A 9 55.03 33.57 -28.46
CA ALA A 9 56.23 34.24 -28.98
C ALA A 9 57.10 34.87 -27.87
N ASN A 10 56.47 35.56 -26.92
CA ASN A 10 57.19 36.16 -25.78
C ASN A 10 57.76 35.09 -24.82
N ASP A 11 57.05 33.99 -24.61
CA ASP A 11 57.53 32.87 -23.77
C ASP A 11 58.72 32.15 -24.41
N VAL A 12 58.72 31.98 -25.73
CA VAL A 12 59.85 31.44 -26.50
C VAL A 12 61.06 32.38 -26.44
N LEU A 13 60.86 33.67 -26.69
CA LEU A 13 61.94 34.67 -26.62
C LEU A 13 62.52 34.83 -25.21
N ALA A 14 61.70 34.60 -24.18
CA ALA A 14 62.15 34.59 -22.79
C ALA A 14 62.82 33.28 -22.37
N GLY A 15 62.90 32.28 -23.26
CA GLY A 15 63.44 30.95 -22.97
C GLY A 15 62.58 30.10 -22.03
N ARG A 16 61.32 30.51 -21.78
CA ARG A 16 60.34 29.75 -20.98
C ARG A 16 59.80 28.53 -21.73
N VAL A 17 59.78 28.60 -23.06
CA VAL A 17 59.40 27.52 -23.97
C VAL A 17 60.50 27.34 -25.01
N ARG A 18 60.92 26.10 -25.28
CA ARG A 18 61.83 25.78 -26.39
C ARG A 18 61.03 25.08 -27.49
N LEU A 19 61.09 25.63 -28.70
CA LEU A 19 60.44 25.08 -29.89
C LEU A 19 61.50 24.49 -30.83
N GLY A 20 61.10 23.47 -31.60
CA GLY A 20 61.89 22.97 -32.74
C GLY A 20 61.86 23.96 -33.93
N ALA A 21 62.72 23.74 -34.95
CA ALA A 21 62.84 24.65 -36.09
C ALA A 21 61.52 24.87 -36.87
N GLY A 22 60.74 23.80 -37.10
CA GLY A 22 59.43 23.89 -37.76
C GLY A 22 58.38 24.62 -36.93
N GLU A 23 58.28 24.31 -35.64
CA GLU A 23 57.35 24.97 -34.71
C GLU A 23 57.68 26.47 -34.54
N LEU A 24 58.96 26.82 -34.61
CA LEU A 24 59.41 28.21 -34.58
C LEU A 24 59.04 28.96 -35.87
N LEU A 25 59.11 28.30 -37.03
CA LEU A 25 58.64 28.85 -38.32
C LEU A 25 57.12 29.08 -38.30
N ASP A 26 56.34 28.14 -37.77
CA ASP A 26 54.89 28.30 -37.60
C ASP A 26 54.57 29.50 -36.69
N CYS A 27 55.30 29.64 -35.58
CA CYS A 27 55.16 30.79 -34.69
C CYS A 27 55.49 32.12 -35.39
N ILE A 28 56.53 32.16 -36.24
CA ILE A 28 56.89 33.34 -37.04
C ILE A 28 55.77 33.69 -38.03
N HIS A 29 55.18 32.70 -38.70
CA HIS A 29 54.05 32.91 -39.62
C HIS A 29 52.79 33.41 -38.91
N GLU A 30 52.51 32.89 -37.71
CA GLU A 30 51.38 33.34 -36.91
C GLU A 30 51.52 34.79 -36.43
N ILE A 31 52.74 35.23 -36.09
CA ILE A 31 53.04 36.60 -35.65
C ILE A 31 53.07 37.59 -36.82
N ASN A 32 53.39 37.15 -38.05
CA ASN A 32 53.55 38.02 -39.21
C ASN A 32 52.29 38.91 -39.43
N PRO A 33 52.41 40.24 -39.30
CA PRO A 33 51.24 41.13 -39.40
C PRO A 33 50.81 41.42 -40.85
N THR A 34 51.61 41.04 -41.86
CA THR A 34 51.31 41.29 -43.28
C THR A 34 49.97 40.68 -43.70
N GLY A 35 49.12 41.50 -44.34
CA GLY A 35 47.77 41.10 -44.75
C GLY A 35 46.71 41.13 -43.64
N ARG A 36 47.05 41.59 -42.42
CA ARG A 36 46.11 41.72 -41.30
C ARG A 36 45.84 43.21 -41.02
N ALA A 37 44.56 43.60 -41.00
CA ALA A 37 44.13 44.97 -40.71
C ALA A 37 44.31 45.33 -39.22
N LEU A 38 45.56 45.52 -38.80
CA LEU A 38 45.95 45.90 -37.44
C LEU A 38 46.22 47.40 -37.34
N GLY A 39 46.06 47.97 -36.15
CA GLY A 39 46.47 49.37 -35.90
C GLY A 39 47.99 49.52 -36.00
N THR A 40 48.47 50.70 -36.41
CA THR A 40 49.90 50.98 -36.65
C THR A 40 50.83 50.66 -35.47
N ALA A 41 50.34 50.76 -34.23
CA ALA A 41 51.10 50.41 -33.03
C ALA A 41 51.27 48.88 -32.86
N ASP A 42 50.22 48.12 -33.14
CA ASP A 42 50.21 46.66 -33.01
C ASP A 42 50.97 45.99 -34.16
N GLU A 43 50.85 46.56 -35.37
CA GLU A 43 51.62 46.14 -36.53
C GLU A 43 53.13 46.28 -36.28
N ARG A 44 53.59 47.44 -35.79
CA ARG A 44 55.00 47.66 -35.41
C ARG A 44 55.47 46.68 -34.33
N ARG A 45 54.66 46.45 -33.29
CA ARG A 45 54.98 45.50 -32.22
C ARG A 45 55.16 44.07 -32.76
N ARG A 46 54.30 43.63 -33.67
CA ARG A 46 54.38 42.30 -34.28
C ARG A 46 55.57 42.16 -35.23
N TYR A 47 55.90 43.19 -36.01
CA TYR A 47 57.13 43.21 -36.81
C TYR A 47 58.39 43.07 -35.92
N GLN A 48 58.44 43.75 -34.78
CA GLN A 48 59.55 43.61 -33.82
C GLN A 48 59.63 42.20 -33.21
N LEU A 49 58.50 41.58 -32.88
CA LEU A 49 58.46 40.20 -32.39
C LEU A 49 58.92 39.22 -33.48
N LYS A 50 58.48 39.41 -34.72
CA LYS A 50 58.88 38.61 -35.88
C LYS A 50 60.40 38.64 -36.07
N ALA A 51 61.02 39.82 -36.11
CA ALA A 51 62.47 39.97 -36.30
C ALA A 51 63.28 39.27 -35.19
N ARG A 52 62.82 39.35 -33.93
CA ARG A 52 63.47 38.68 -32.79
C ARG A 52 63.36 37.15 -32.87
N LEU A 53 62.20 36.63 -33.29
CA LEU A 53 62.02 35.18 -33.49
C LEU A 53 62.85 34.66 -34.67
N GLN A 54 62.94 35.43 -35.76
CA GLN A 54 63.82 35.11 -36.91
C GLN A 54 65.30 35.09 -36.49
N SER A 55 65.74 36.04 -35.66
CA SER A 55 67.10 36.03 -35.12
C SER A 55 67.38 34.81 -34.24
N LEU A 56 66.39 34.39 -33.43
CA LEU A 56 66.47 33.15 -32.64
C LEU A 56 66.56 31.91 -33.53
N LEU A 57 65.77 31.83 -34.60
CA LEU A 57 65.80 30.72 -35.57
C LEU A 57 67.19 30.56 -36.19
N ILE A 58 67.79 31.66 -36.67
CA ILE A 58 69.12 31.69 -37.29
C ILE A 58 70.20 31.22 -36.30
N ARG A 59 70.11 31.63 -35.04
CA ARG A 59 71.10 31.26 -34.02
C ARG A 59 70.97 29.81 -33.55
N SER A 60 69.74 29.31 -33.42
CA SER A 60 69.48 28.00 -32.83
C SER A 60 69.57 26.84 -33.82
N PHE A 61 69.30 27.06 -35.11
CA PHE A 61 69.25 26.00 -36.12
C PHE A 61 70.02 26.36 -37.41
N PRO A 62 71.27 26.85 -37.33
CA PRO A 62 71.94 27.42 -38.49
C PRO A 62 72.23 26.40 -39.61
N ASP A 63 72.49 25.14 -39.26
CA ASP A 63 72.87 24.10 -40.23
C ASP A 63 71.64 23.52 -40.98
N ASP A 64 70.45 23.79 -40.45
CA ASP A 64 69.17 23.34 -41.02
C ASP A 64 68.55 24.38 -41.95
N LEU A 65 69.18 25.54 -42.15
CA LEU A 65 68.66 26.65 -42.94
C LEU A 65 69.43 26.83 -44.26
N VAL A 66 68.70 27.28 -45.27
CA VAL A 66 69.20 27.75 -46.57
C VAL A 66 68.74 29.19 -46.73
N MET A 67 69.67 30.08 -47.05
CA MET A 67 69.41 31.52 -47.15
C MET A 67 69.76 32.02 -48.54
N SER A 68 68.86 32.79 -49.15
CA SER A 68 69.07 33.39 -50.48
C SER A 68 68.73 34.88 -50.46
N ALA A 69 69.54 35.70 -51.12
CA ALA A 69 69.26 37.12 -51.27
C ALA A 69 68.07 37.34 -52.22
N GLU A 70 67.10 38.16 -51.80
CA GLU A 70 65.91 38.49 -52.60
C GLU A 70 65.86 40.00 -52.96
N GLY A 71 67.02 40.60 -53.23
CA GLY A 71 67.11 42.01 -53.63
C GLY A 71 66.78 43.01 -52.52
N GLY A 72 67.55 44.10 -52.46
CA GLY A 72 67.53 44.98 -51.27
C GLY A 72 68.06 44.26 -50.02
N ASP A 73 68.04 44.91 -48.87
CA ASP A 73 68.55 44.38 -47.59
C ASP A 73 67.67 43.23 -47.01
N VAL A 74 67.06 42.40 -47.86
CA VAL A 74 66.12 41.31 -47.50
C VAL A 74 66.71 39.95 -47.87
N VAL A 75 66.65 39.02 -46.91
CA VAL A 75 67.04 37.61 -47.10
C VAL A 75 65.81 36.72 -46.95
N ALA A 76 65.68 35.74 -47.84
CA ALA A 76 64.72 34.66 -47.69
C ALA A 76 65.37 33.51 -46.90
N ILE A 77 64.71 33.07 -45.84
CA ILE A 77 65.16 31.98 -44.98
C ILE A 77 64.24 30.77 -45.22
N ARG A 78 64.82 29.65 -45.66
CA ARG A 78 64.14 28.38 -45.92
C ARG A 78 64.76 27.27 -45.08
N HIS A 79 63.96 26.30 -44.67
CA HIS A 79 64.47 25.14 -43.96
C HIS A 79 64.88 24.04 -44.94
N ARG A 80 66.14 23.58 -44.87
CA ARG A 80 66.81 22.68 -45.82
C ARG A 80 66.03 21.40 -46.12
N TYR A 81 65.43 20.79 -45.11
CA TYR A 81 64.79 19.46 -45.23
C TYR A 81 63.25 19.48 -45.24
N LEU A 82 62.61 20.59 -44.88
CA LEU A 82 61.16 20.62 -44.67
C LEU A 82 60.38 21.14 -45.88
N GLY A 83 61.07 21.65 -46.92
CA GLY A 83 60.44 22.16 -48.15
C GLY A 83 59.45 23.31 -47.89
N GLN A 84 59.50 23.94 -46.72
CA GLN A 84 58.65 25.06 -46.34
C GLN A 84 59.32 26.39 -46.75
N ASP A 85 58.58 27.16 -47.54
CA ASP A 85 58.88 28.53 -47.95
C ASP A 85 58.25 29.52 -46.98
N ALA A 86 58.76 30.72 -46.73
CA ALA A 86 60.05 31.36 -46.95
C ALA A 86 59.93 32.62 -46.08
N CYS A 87 60.45 32.63 -44.85
CA CYS A 87 60.27 33.82 -44.03
C CYS A 87 61.30 34.88 -44.46
N HIS A 88 60.81 36.02 -44.93
CA HIS A 88 61.66 37.15 -45.28
C HIS A 88 62.07 37.92 -44.03
N ALA A 89 63.37 38.09 -43.88
CA ALA A 89 63.95 38.92 -42.83
C ALA A 89 64.71 40.08 -43.48
N ARG A 90 64.52 41.29 -42.97
CA ARG A 90 65.41 42.39 -43.30
C ARG A 90 66.69 42.27 -42.49
N VAL A 91 67.84 42.31 -43.16
CA VAL A 91 69.16 42.13 -42.55
C VAL A 91 69.42 43.21 -41.48
N ASP A 92 68.90 44.42 -41.65
CA ASP A 92 69.04 45.54 -40.72
C ASP A 92 68.19 45.42 -39.43
N GLU A 93 67.17 44.57 -39.41
CA GLU A 93 66.27 44.36 -38.25
C GLU A 93 66.67 43.12 -37.40
N LEU A 94 67.60 42.29 -37.88
CA LEU A 94 68.12 41.14 -37.15
C LEU A 94 69.07 41.57 -36.02
N ASP A 95 69.17 40.75 -34.96
CA ASP A 95 70.20 40.95 -33.93
C ASP A 95 71.62 40.83 -34.51
N ASP A 96 72.62 41.42 -33.84
CA ASP A 96 73.98 41.57 -34.40
C ASP A 96 74.61 40.22 -34.78
N ASP A 97 74.38 39.17 -33.98
CA ASP A 97 74.91 37.83 -34.21
C ASP A 97 74.24 37.16 -35.42
N ALA A 98 72.90 37.22 -35.52
CA ALA A 98 72.17 36.68 -36.66
C ALA A 98 72.50 37.44 -37.96
N ARG A 99 72.62 38.76 -37.88
CA ARG A 99 73.01 39.63 -39.00
C ARG A 99 74.42 39.32 -39.51
N ALA A 100 75.39 39.19 -38.60
CA ALA A 100 76.76 38.84 -38.96
C ALA A 100 76.83 37.48 -39.68
N ARG A 101 76.04 36.50 -39.22
CA ARG A 101 75.99 35.17 -39.83
C ARG A 101 75.31 35.16 -41.20
N VAL A 102 74.20 35.89 -41.37
CA VAL A 102 73.54 36.05 -42.68
C VAL A 102 74.49 36.69 -43.68
N ARG A 103 75.20 37.76 -43.29
CA ARG A 103 76.20 38.41 -44.16
C ARG A 103 77.34 37.46 -44.51
N TRP A 104 77.89 36.73 -43.53
CA TRP A 104 78.93 35.74 -43.78
C TRP A 104 78.49 34.65 -44.79
N LEU A 105 77.27 34.12 -44.66
CA LEU A 105 76.72 33.11 -45.59
C LEU A 105 76.49 33.66 -47.00
N LEU A 106 75.97 34.88 -47.13
CA LEU A 106 75.81 35.55 -48.42
C LEU A 106 77.16 35.86 -49.08
N ASP A 107 78.19 36.22 -48.29
CA ASP A 107 79.53 36.54 -48.77
C ASP A 107 80.37 35.30 -49.12
N THR A 108 80.11 34.13 -48.49
CA THR A 108 80.88 32.89 -48.71
C THR A 108 80.29 31.94 -49.76
N GLY A 109 79.04 32.17 -50.20
CA GLY A 109 78.50 31.57 -51.43
C GLY A 109 78.36 30.04 -51.43
N GLU A 110 78.25 29.37 -50.28
CA GLU A 110 77.92 27.94 -50.23
C GLU A 110 76.46 27.71 -50.63
N THR A 111 76.23 27.63 -51.94
CA THR A 111 74.98 27.17 -52.55
C THR A 111 75.30 25.84 -53.24
N ASP A 112 74.80 24.72 -52.71
CA ASP A 112 74.86 23.42 -53.38
C ASP A 112 74.10 23.52 -54.72
N ALA A 113 74.84 23.63 -55.82
CA ALA A 113 74.33 23.68 -57.17
C ALA A 113 74.85 22.47 -57.98
N PRO A 114 73.98 21.70 -58.68
CA PRO A 114 74.43 20.70 -59.66
C PRO A 114 74.65 21.32 -61.06
N ASP A 115 75.90 21.22 -61.49
CA ASP A 115 76.51 21.10 -62.83
C ASP A 115 75.79 21.46 -64.16
N GLU A 116 76.48 22.37 -64.87
CA GLU A 116 76.91 22.34 -66.30
C GLU A 116 75.94 22.61 -67.48
N PRO A 117 76.44 23.03 -68.68
CA PRO A 117 77.68 23.78 -68.99
C PRO A 117 77.51 24.87 -70.08
N ALA A 118 78.61 25.57 -70.34
CA ALA A 118 78.79 26.66 -71.30
C ALA A 118 79.12 26.22 -72.75
N SER A 119 78.96 27.19 -73.66
CA SER A 119 79.75 27.44 -74.89
C SER A 119 79.34 26.79 -76.21
N ALA A 120 79.00 27.62 -77.22
CA ALA A 120 79.84 27.90 -78.41
C ALA A 120 79.00 28.21 -79.69
N ALA A 121 79.24 29.37 -80.29
CA ALA A 121 79.00 29.67 -81.72
C ALA A 121 80.12 29.03 -82.58
N PRO A 122 80.19 29.10 -83.94
CA PRO A 122 79.40 29.86 -84.94
C PRO A 122 78.98 29.02 -86.19
N SER A 123 78.17 29.48 -87.16
CA SER A 123 78.62 30.15 -88.40
C SER A 123 77.43 30.27 -89.39
N ALA A 124 77.26 31.43 -90.03
CA ALA A 124 76.32 31.73 -91.12
C ALA A 124 76.75 31.05 -92.46
N PRO A 125 76.00 31.07 -93.61
CA PRO A 125 74.94 32.05 -93.97
C PRO A 125 73.75 31.61 -94.87
N ALA A 126 72.79 32.56 -94.95
CA ALA A 126 71.96 32.95 -96.10
C ALA A 126 70.75 32.08 -96.56
N ALA A 127 69.53 32.61 -96.38
CA ALA A 127 68.67 33.15 -97.46
C ALA A 127 67.37 33.76 -96.90
N ALA A 128 66.88 34.80 -97.56
CA ALA A 128 65.84 35.73 -97.13
C ALA A 128 64.41 35.24 -97.43
N ASP A 129 63.57 35.26 -96.38
CA ASP A 129 62.15 35.65 -96.33
C ASP A 129 61.62 35.32 -94.92
N LEU A 130 62.19 36.00 -93.91
CA LEU A 130 61.92 35.73 -92.49
C LEU A 130 60.79 36.63 -91.96
N ASP A 131 59.66 35.99 -91.66
CA ASP A 131 58.54 36.39 -90.79
C ASP A 131 58.59 37.81 -90.19
N LEU A 132 57.75 38.73 -90.70
CA LEU A 132 57.60 40.11 -90.19
C LEU A 132 57.17 40.15 -88.71
N ILE A 133 56.45 39.14 -88.22
CA ILE A 133 56.05 39.06 -86.80
C ILE A 133 57.28 38.78 -85.94
N ALA A 134 58.15 37.86 -86.35
CA ALA A 134 59.40 37.58 -85.64
C ALA A 134 60.33 38.81 -85.56
N GLN A 135 60.40 39.59 -86.65
CA GLN A 135 61.16 40.86 -86.65
C GLN A 135 60.55 41.88 -85.70
N GLY A 136 59.22 42.00 -85.67
CA GLY A 136 58.53 42.89 -84.73
C GLY A 136 58.73 42.46 -83.28
N ARG A 137 58.73 41.15 -82.98
CA ARG A 137 59.01 40.61 -81.64
C ARG A 137 60.45 40.87 -81.20
N ALA A 138 61.42 40.66 -82.09
CA ALA A 138 62.82 41.00 -81.79
C ALA A 138 63.00 42.49 -81.48
N ALA A 139 62.34 43.37 -82.25
CA ALA A 139 62.34 44.81 -81.96
C ALA A 139 61.65 45.13 -80.63
N LEU A 140 60.57 44.45 -80.28
CA LEU A 140 59.88 44.60 -79.00
C LEU A 140 60.77 44.17 -77.81
N ASP A 141 61.50 43.06 -77.95
CA ASP A 141 62.46 42.57 -76.95
C ASP A 141 63.64 43.55 -76.76
N GLU A 142 63.98 44.30 -77.81
CA GLU A 142 64.98 45.38 -77.78
C GLU A 142 64.40 46.74 -77.33
N PHE A 143 63.12 46.80 -76.94
CA PHE A 143 62.38 48.02 -76.57
C PHE A 143 62.29 49.07 -77.71
N ASP A 144 62.53 48.68 -78.96
CA ASP A 144 62.32 49.53 -80.13
C ASP A 144 60.87 49.46 -80.60
N TYR A 145 60.02 50.22 -79.89
CA TYR A 145 58.58 50.24 -80.12
C TYR A 145 58.19 50.82 -81.48
N ASP A 146 58.95 51.76 -82.02
CA ASP A 146 58.67 52.36 -83.33
C ASP A 146 58.90 51.36 -84.46
N THR A 147 60.03 50.62 -84.39
CA THR A 147 60.30 49.54 -85.34
C THR A 147 59.32 48.40 -85.15
N ALA A 148 59.05 47.96 -83.91
CA ALA A 148 58.06 46.91 -83.64
C ALA A 148 56.68 47.29 -84.20
N ARG A 149 56.22 48.53 -83.96
CA ARG A 149 54.96 49.06 -84.49
C ARG A 149 54.92 49.03 -86.00
N GLN A 150 55.93 49.58 -86.68
CA GLN A 150 55.96 49.58 -88.15
C GLN A 150 55.92 48.16 -88.73
N ARG A 151 56.61 47.18 -88.09
CA ARG A 151 56.61 45.79 -88.54
C ARG A 151 55.28 45.10 -88.28
N PHE A 152 54.67 45.28 -87.10
CA PHE A 152 53.37 44.71 -86.76
C PHE A 152 52.22 45.36 -87.54
N GLU A 153 52.20 46.68 -87.75
CA GLU A 153 51.20 47.37 -88.58
C GLU A 153 51.27 46.88 -90.03
N ARG A 154 52.48 46.80 -90.59
CA ARG A 154 52.67 46.29 -91.94
C ARG A 154 52.26 44.82 -92.06
N ALA A 155 52.50 44.00 -91.04
CA ALA A 155 52.06 42.62 -91.00
C ALA A 155 50.51 42.50 -90.84
N ALA A 156 49.92 43.25 -89.92
CA ALA A 156 48.49 43.15 -89.59
C ALA A 156 47.56 43.70 -90.67
N LEU A 157 48.02 44.72 -91.43
CA LEU A 157 47.22 45.36 -92.47
C LEU A 157 47.44 44.77 -93.87
N HIS A 158 48.50 43.98 -94.11
CA HIS A 158 48.84 43.47 -95.46
C HIS A 158 49.02 41.94 -95.55
N ALA A 159 49.03 41.17 -94.45
CA ALA A 159 49.13 39.71 -94.47
C ALA A 159 47.76 39.01 -94.61
N THR A 160 47.75 37.83 -95.21
CA THR A 160 46.56 36.99 -95.43
C THR A 160 46.16 36.22 -94.17
N ASP A 161 44.91 36.43 -93.72
CA ASP A 161 44.07 35.59 -92.84
C ASP A 161 44.55 35.17 -91.43
N ASP A 162 45.77 35.52 -90.98
CA ASP A 162 46.29 35.16 -89.64
C ASP A 162 46.11 36.30 -88.59
N PRO A 163 45.42 36.06 -87.45
CA PRO A 163 45.25 37.05 -86.38
C PRO A 163 46.55 37.36 -85.60
N ALA A 164 47.62 36.57 -85.72
CA ALA A 164 48.84 36.74 -84.92
C ALA A 164 49.48 38.13 -85.03
N ALA A 165 49.45 38.75 -86.22
CA ALA A 165 49.99 40.09 -86.42
C ALA A 165 49.13 41.19 -85.77
N ALA A 166 47.79 41.06 -85.83
CA ALA A 166 46.88 42.00 -85.20
C ALA A 166 46.93 41.88 -83.66
N ARG A 167 47.11 40.67 -83.13
CA ARG A 167 47.37 40.45 -81.70
C ARG A 167 48.64 41.16 -81.25
N ALA A 168 49.76 40.95 -81.95
CA ALA A 168 51.04 41.58 -81.60
C ALA A 168 50.99 43.12 -81.68
N LEU A 169 50.28 43.67 -82.69
CA LEU A 169 50.06 45.10 -82.79
C LEU A 169 49.21 45.64 -81.61
N LEU A 170 48.12 44.97 -81.28
CA LEU A 170 47.24 45.39 -80.18
C LEU A 170 47.88 45.20 -78.80
N GLU A 171 48.68 44.16 -78.60
CA GLU A 171 49.48 43.94 -77.40
C GLU A 171 50.47 45.11 -77.22
N LEU A 172 51.18 45.49 -78.28
CA LEU A 172 52.04 46.68 -78.28
C LEU A 172 51.26 47.95 -77.91
N LEU A 173 50.12 48.19 -78.54
CA LEU A 173 49.36 49.43 -78.33
C LEU A 173 48.68 49.49 -76.96
N VAL A 174 48.11 48.38 -76.47
CA VAL A 174 47.31 48.36 -75.25
C VAL A 174 48.15 48.08 -74.00
N ASP A 175 49.06 47.11 -74.05
CA ASP A 175 49.82 46.68 -72.87
C ASP A 175 51.13 47.46 -72.69
N HIS A 176 51.82 47.78 -73.79
CA HIS A 176 53.12 48.44 -73.73
C HIS A 176 53.04 49.97 -73.87
N LEU A 177 52.22 50.47 -74.79
CA LEU A 177 52.16 51.91 -75.09
C LEU A 177 50.93 52.61 -74.47
N ALA A 178 49.92 51.87 -74.04
CA ALA A 178 48.63 52.40 -73.56
C ALA A 178 47.99 53.44 -74.51
N LEU A 179 48.15 53.26 -75.82
CA LEU A 179 47.54 54.08 -76.86
C LEU A 179 46.14 53.55 -77.18
N ASP A 180 45.24 53.63 -76.19
CA ASP A 180 43.92 52.99 -76.21
C ASP A 180 43.01 53.52 -77.35
N GLU A 181 43.05 54.83 -77.64
CA GLU A 181 42.29 55.41 -78.77
C GLU A 181 42.79 54.91 -80.13
N GLU A 182 44.11 54.78 -80.29
CA GLU A 182 44.72 54.29 -81.52
C GLU A 182 44.44 52.79 -81.70
N ALA A 183 44.48 52.01 -80.61
CA ALA A 183 44.10 50.59 -80.62
C ALA A 183 42.65 50.40 -81.10
N LEU A 184 41.69 51.20 -80.61
CA LEU A 184 40.31 51.16 -81.08
C LEU A 184 40.14 51.62 -82.54
N GLY A 185 40.97 52.56 -83.00
CA GLY A 185 41.00 53.02 -84.39
C GLY A 185 41.38 51.92 -85.40
N ILE A 186 42.08 50.88 -84.94
CA ILE A 186 42.50 49.74 -85.77
C ILE A 186 41.35 48.75 -86.01
N GLU A 187 40.35 48.63 -85.13
CA GLU A 187 39.23 47.66 -85.25
C GLU A 187 38.56 47.74 -86.64
N ARG A 188 38.37 48.95 -87.19
CA ARG A 188 37.71 49.17 -88.50
C ARG A 188 38.59 48.84 -89.71
N GLN A 189 39.91 48.74 -89.49
CA GLN A 189 40.91 48.49 -90.53
C GLN A 189 41.25 47.00 -90.63
N LEU A 190 40.92 46.20 -89.61
CA LEU A 190 41.11 44.76 -89.59
C LEU A 190 40.05 44.04 -90.45
N ALA A 191 40.44 42.93 -91.06
CA ALA A 191 39.50 42.04 -91.72
C ALA A 191 38.49 41.46 -90.70
N PRO A 192 37.21 41.24 -91.06
CA PRO A 192 36.18 40.79 -90.11
C PRO A 192 36.52 39.51 -89.34
N ARG A 193 37.25 38.58 -89.98
CA ARG A 193 37.70 37.32 -89.35
C ARG A 193 38.78 37.56 -88.28
N ILE A 194 39.65 38.55 -88.48
CA ILE A 194 40.69 38.95 -87.52
C ILE A 194 40.06 39.74 -86.38
N ALA A 195 39.12 40.64 -86.68
CA ALA A 195 38.37 41.38 -85.67
C ALA A 195 37.49 40.48 -84.77
N ALA A 196 37.10 39.29 -85.25
CA ALA A 196 36.36 38.29 -84.48
C ALA A 196 37.24 37.45 -83.54
N ASP A 197 38.58 37.56 -83.64
CA ASP A 197 39.52 36.82 -82.82
C ASP A 197 39.39 37.18 -81.33
N SER A 198 39.46 36.17 -80.45
CA SER A 198 39.20 36.35 -79.02
C SER A 198 40.21 37.26 -78.32
N GLU A 199 41.49 37.17 -78.68
CA GLU A 199 42.55 37.97 -78.03
C GLU A 199 42.53 39.41 -78.56
N VAL A 200 42.31 39.59 -79.86
CA VAL A 200 42.09 40.91 -80.49
C VAL A 200 40.92 41.64 -79.82
N ARG A 201 39.77 40.96 -79.67
CA ARG A 201 38.60 41.53 -78.99
C ARG A 201 38.86 41.81 -77.51
N GLY A 202 39.61 40.95 -76.83
CA GLY A 202 40.01 41.15 -75.44
C GLY A 202 40.87 42.41 -75.24
N LEU A 203 41.89 42.61 -76.08
CA LEU A 203 42.75 43.79 -76.05
C LEU A 203 41.98 45.08 -76.36
N LEU A 204 41.11 45.07 -77.39
CA LEU A 204 40.24 46.20 -77.71
C LEU A 204 39.25 46.51 -76.57
N ALA A 205 38.75 45.50 -75.86
CA ALA A 205 37.86 45.71 -74.72
C ALA A 205 38.58 46.37 -73.54
N VAL A 206 39.85 46.03 -73.27
CA VAL A 206 40.65 46.71 -72.24
C VAL A 206 40.85 48.19 -72.60
N ALA A 207 41.17 48.49 -73.87
CA ALA A 207 41.29 49.87 -74.35
C ALA A 207 39.97 50.65 -74.19
N ALA A 208 38.84 50.07 -74.62
CA ALA A 208 37.51 50.68 -74.45
C ALA A 208 37.14 50.90 -72.98
N ALA A 209 37.54 49.98 -72.10
CA ALA A 209 37.27 50.07 -70.67
C ALA A 209 38.02 51.23 -69.99
N ARG A 210 39.30 51.43 -70.36
CA ARG A 210 40.10 52.56 -69.85
C ARG A 210 39.52 53.92 -70.27
N LEU A 211 38.90 53.99 -71.44
CA LEU A 211 38.19 55.17 -71.94
C LEU A 211 36.75 55.32 -71.39
N GLY A 212 36.28 54.36 -70.57
CA GLY A 212 34.94 54.42 -69.96
C GLY A 212 33.78 54.03 -70.89
N ASP A 213 34.05 53.49 -72.09
CA ASP A 213 32.99 53.07 -73.03
C ASP A 213 32.44 51.68 -72.66
N ALA A 214 31.59 51.64 -71.64
CA ALA A 214 30.94 50.41 -71.18
C ALA A 214 30.11 49.71 -72.27
N GLY A 215 29.60 50.45 -73.26
CA GLY A 215 28.84 49.90 -74.39
C GLY A 215 29.74 49.12 -75.34
N ALA A 216 30.89 49.70 -75.70
CA ALA A 216 31.90 49.01 -76.51
C ALA A 216 32.48 47.80 -75.80
N VAL A 217 32.77 47.89 -74.49
CA VAL A 217 33.25 46.75 -73.68
C VAL A 217 32.25 45.60 -73.69
N ALA A 218 30.96 45.86 -73.45
CA ALA A 218 29.94 44.81 -73.46
C ALA A 218 29.82 44.11 -74.83
N ARG A 219 29.90 44.88 -75.93
CA ARG A 219 29.91 44.34 -77.30
C ARG A 219 31.15 43.49 -77.58
N LEU A 220 32.34 43.97 -77.19
CA LEU A 220 33.61 43.31 -77.49
C LEU A 220 33.81 42.04 -76.65
N LEU A 221 33.34 42.01 -75.40
CA LEU A 221 33.47 40.88 -74.49
C LEU A 221 32.40 39.79 -74.67
N ASP A 222 31.39 39.98 -75.52
CA ASP A 222 30.29 39.02 -75.67
C ASP A 222 30.78 37.61 -76.05
N GLY A 223 30.49 36.63 -75.19
CA GLY A 223 30.93 35.24 -75.37
C GLY A 223 32.43 34.98 -75.14
N LEU A 224 33.19 35.94 -74.59
CA LEU A 224 34.61 35.77 -74.25
C LEU A 224 34.80 35.40 -72.77
N ALA A 225 35.87 34.65 -72.50
CA ALA A 225 36.34 34.32 -71.16
C ALA A 225 37.87 34.40 -71.12
N GLY A 226 38.44 34.73 -69.97
CA GLY A 226 39.89 34.82 -69.78
C GLY A 226 40.33 36.09 -69.05
N THR A 227 41.64 36.25 -68.88
CA THR A 227 42.27 37.36 -68.14
C THR A 227 41.87 38.74 -68.66
N ARG A 228 41.80 38.90 -69.99
CA ARG A 228 41.41 40.16 -70.66
C ARG A 228 40.00 40.65 -70.32
N VAL A 229 39.07 39.74 -70.05
CA VAL A 229 37.69 40.08 -69.64
C VAL A 229 37.72 40.74 -68.25
N ALA A 230 38.50 40.17 -67.33
CA ALA A 230 38.66 40.72 -66.00
C ALA A 230 39.45 42.05 -66.02
N ASP A 231 40.47 42.18 -66.88
CA ASP A 231 41.21 43.44 -67.07
C ASP A 231 40.27 44.59 -67.50
N ALA A 232 39.37 44.32 -68.44
CA ALA A 232 38.40 45.30 -68.92
C ALA A 232 37.37 45.68 -67.84
N TRP A 233 36.83 44.72 -67.07
CA TRP A 233 35.91 45.05 -65.97
C TRP A 233 36.59 45.82 -64.83
N ALA A 234 37.86 45.51 -64.53
CA ALA A 234 38.64 46.27 -63.57
C ALA A 234 38.87 47.72 -64.01
N ALA A 235 39.24 47.93 -65.28
CA ALA A 235 39.41 49.27 -65.83
C ALA A 235 38.10 50.08 -65.84
N LEU A 236 36.95 49.47 -66.18
CA LEU A 236 35.64 50.15 -66.09
C LEU A 236 35.26 50.51 -64.65
N ALA A 237 35.50 49.60 -63.69
CA ALA A 237 35.24 49.86 -62.28
C ALA A 237 36.10 51.03 -61.76
N GLN A 238 37.37 51.07 -62.16
CA GLN A 238 38.29 52.15 -61.81
C GLN A 238 37.84 53.49 -62.42
N HIS A 239 37.48 53.51 -63.71
CA HIS A 239 36.95 54.70 -64.37
C HIS A 239 35.66 55.22 -63.70
N ALA A 240 34.76 54.32 -63.29
CA ALA A 240 33.53 54.68 -62.57
C ALA A 240 33.80 55.26 -61.17
N VAL A 241 34.83 54.77 -60.47
CA VAL A 241 35.27 55.33 -59.18
C VAL A 241 35.78 56.77 -59.37
N GLU A 242 36.61 57.01 -60.38
CA GLU A 242 37.19 58.33 -60.67
C GLU A 242 36.11 59.38 -61.00
N HIS A 243 35.05 58.96 -61.69
CA HIS A 243 33.92 59.82 -62.07
C HIS A 243 32.78 59.82 -61.03
N GLN A 244 32.99 59.20 -59.86
CA GLN A 244 32.02 59.15 -58.75
C GLN A 244 30.67 58.51 -59.13
N ALA A 245 30.65 57.62 -60.12
CA ALA A 245 29.45 56.92 -60.58
C ALA A 245 29.16 55.69 -59.71
N GLY A 246 28.76 55.89 -58.46
CA GLY A 246 28.67 54.83 -57.44
C GLY A 246 27.85 53.58 -57.82
N ASP A 247 26.71 53.75 -58.49
CA ASP A 247 25.87 52.61 -58.93
C ASP A 247 26.56 51.77 -60.03
N ASP A 248 27.35 52.42 -60.88
CA ASP A 248 28.12 51.76 -61.93
C ASP A 248 29.34 51.03 -61.36
N VAL A 249 29.98 51.58 -60.32
CA VAL A 249 31.09 50.93 -59.60
C VAL A 249 30.65 49.57 -59.06
N ASP A 250 29.51 49.51 -58.38
CA ASP A 250 28.99 48.26 -57.81
C ASP A 250 28.67 47.23 -58.89
N ARG A 251 28.06 47.68 -59.98
CA ARG A 251 27.74 46.83 -61.14
C ARG A 251 29.02 46.25 -61.78
N PHE A 252 30.06 47.05 -61.95
CA PHE A 252 31.32 46.60 -62.55
C PHE A 252 32.13 45.72 -61.59
N ILE A 253 32.14 46.01 -60.28
CA ILE A 253 32.72 45.13 -59.26
C ILE A 253 32.03 43.77 -59.26
N ALA A 254 30.70 43.73 -59.40
CA ALA A 254 29.96 42.46 -59.49
C ALA A 254 30.41 41.64 -60.72
N ARG A 255 30.50 42.28 -61.90
CA ARG A 255 31.01 41.63 -63.12
C ARG A 255 32.46 41.17 -63.00
N LEU A 256 33.33 42.00 -62.42
CA LEU A 256 34.71 41.62 -62.14
C LEU A 256 34.79 40.43 -61.17
N THR A 257 33.97 40.42 -60.11
CA THR A 257 33.93 39.32 -59.14
C THR A 257 33.41 38.03 -59.79
N GLU A 258 32.44 38.11 -60.70
CA GLU A 258 31.92 36.97 -61.47
C GLU A 258 33.02 36.36 -62.37
N CYS A 259 33.85 37.19 -62.99
CA CYS A 259 34.89 36.74 -63.92
C CYS A 259 36.18 36.29 -63.21
N ASP A 260 36.62 37.01 -62.18
CA ASP A 260 37.83 36.72 -61.41
C ASP A 260 37.67 37.21 -59.95
N PRO A 261 37.23 36.32 -59.03
CA PRO A 261 37.03 36.69 -57.63
C PRO A 261 38.33 36.88 -56.84
N ALA A 262 39.47 36.40 -57.34
CA ALA A 262 40.78 36.47 -56.67
C ALA A 262 41.58 37.73 -57.04
N ARG A 263 41.00 38.59 -57.88
CA ARG A 263 41.60 39.81 -58.40
C ARG A 263 41.99 40.80 -57.26
N PRO A 264 43.27 41.20 -57.13
CA PRO A 264 43.72 42.10 -56.05
C PRO A 264 43.00 43.46 -55.98
N GLU A 265 42.67 44.04 -57.14
CA GLU A 265 42.06 45.36 -57.28
C GLU A 265 40.64 45.43 -56.69
N LEU A 266 39.96 44.29 -56.53
CA LEU A 266 38.61 44.21 -55.94
C LEU A 266 38.55 44.80 -54.53
N VAL A 267 39.62 44.69 -53.73
CA VAL A 267 39.64 45.24 -52.37
C VAL A 267 39.57 46.77 -52.41
N GLY A 268 40.45 47.40 -53.20
CA GLY A 268 40.50 48.86 -53.35
C GLY A 268 39.21 49.42 -53.96
N LEU A 269 38.65 48.73 -54.96
CA LEU A 269 37.39 49.10 -55.59
C LEU A 269 36.20 49.00 -54.61
N ARG A 270 36.11 47.94 -53.81
CA ARG A 270 35.07 47.78 -52.79
C ARG A 270 35.17 48.83 -51.68
N GLU A 271 36.38 49.19 -51.27
CA GLU A 271 36.59 50.30 -50.33
C GLU A 271 36.14 51.64 -50.92
N ALA A 272 36.46 51.91 -52.18
CA ALA A 272 36.02 53.13 -52.86
C ALA A 272 34.48 53.19 -52.99
N ALA A 273 33.84 52.09 -53.36
CA ALA A 273 32.37 51.97 -53.39
C ALA A 273 31.76 52.26 -52.01
N ASN A 274 32.32 51.68 -50.95
CA ASN A 274 31.87 51.94 -49.57
C ASN A 274 32.04 53.41 -49.15
N ARG A 275 33.12 54.07 -49.57
CA ARG A 275 33.32 55.51 -49.34
C ARG A 275 32.26 56.35 -50.05
N LEU A 276 32.01 56.09 -51.34
CA LEU A 276 30.97 56.79 -52.11
C LEU A 276 29.58 56.64 -51.47
N ARG A 277 29.22 55.43 -51.04
CA ARG A 277 27.96 55.20 -50.30
C ARG A 277 27.92 55.95 -48.96
N ALA A 278 29.05 56.04 -48.26
CA ALA A 278 29.17 56.77 -47.00
C ALA A 278 29.04 58.28 -47.17
N ASP A 279 29.59 58.83 -48.24
CA ASP A 279 29.47 60.25 -48.55
C ASP A 279 28.04 60.59 -48.98
N ALA A 280 27.38 59.74 -49.78
CA ALA A 280 26.01 59.95 -50.23
C ALA A 280 24.97 59.94 -49.08
N ARG A 281 25.17 59.12 -48.04
CA ARG A 281 24.25 59.03 -46.89
C ARG A 281 24.45 60.15 -45.84
N ARG A 282 25.65 60.73 -45.75
CA ARG A 282 26.06 61.65 -44.68
C ARG A 282 25.11 62.84 -44.45
N PRO A 283 24.60 63.55 -45.48
CA PRO A 283 23.69 64.68 -45.28
C PRO A 283 22.37 64.26 -44.61
N ALA A 284 21.83 63.10 -44.98
CA ALA A 284 20.60 62.57 -44.40
C ALA A 284 20.80 62.12 -42.95
N GLU A 285 21.96 61.53 -42.63
CA GLU A 285 22.32 61.16 -41.26
C GLU A 285 22.48 62.38 -40.34
N GLN A 286 23.01 63.49 -40.85
CA GLN A 286 23.16 64.74 -40.10
C GLN A 286 21.81 65.40 -39.78
N GLU A 287 20.89 65.43 -40.75
CA GLU A 287 19.54 65.96 -40.51
C GLU A 287 18.76 65.12 -39.51
N LEU A 288 18.91 63.79 -39.54
CA LEU A 288 18.32 62.90 -38.55
C LEU A 288 18.81 63.19 -37.13
N LEU A 289 20.12 63.44 -36.94
CA LEU A 289 20.68 63.79 -35.64
C LEU A 289 20.10 65.10 -35.10
N ARG A 290 19.91 66.11 -35.97
CA ARG A 290 19.29 67.40 -35.61
C ARG A 290 17.83 67.21 -35.17
N LEU A 291 17.06 66.40 -35.88
CA LEU A 291 15.67 66.09 -35.53
C LEU A 291 15.57 65.33 -34.20
N ALA A 292 16.49 64.41 -33.92
CA ALA A 292 16.50 63.60 -32.70
C ALA A 292 16.65 64.40 -31.39
N GLU A 293 17.10 65.65 -31.48
CA GLU A 293 17.19 66.57 -30.35
C GLU A 293 15.90 67.38 -30.10
N GLN A 294 15.01 67.46 -31.09
CA GLN A 294 13.86 68.37 -31.07
C GLN A 294 12.52 67.64 -31.01
N ASP A 295 12.35 66.60 -31.83
CA ASP A 295 11.09 65.90 -32.02
C ASP A 295 11.31 64.40 -32.28
N ASP A 296 10.98 63.59 -31.28
CA ASP A 296 11.11 62.13 -31.34
C ASP A 296 10.21 61.49 -32.41
N ALA A 297 9.04 62.06 -32.71
CA ALA A 297 8.14 61.50 -33.71
C ALA A 297 8.67 61.77 -35.12
N ALA A 298 9.12 63.00 -35.38
CA ALA A 298 9.75 63.36 -36.65
C ALA A 298 11.09 62.61 -36.86
N ALA A 299 11.89 62.46 -35.81
CA ALA A 299 13.15 61.72 -35.84
C ALA A 299 12.93 60.21 -36.09
N GLU A 300 11.91 59.59 -35.49
CA GLU A 300 11.58 58.18 -35.71
C GLU A 300 11.15 57.92 -37.16
N ALA A 301 10.26 58.76 -37.71
CA ALA A 301 9.82 58.66 -39.10
C ALA A 301 11.00 58.80 -40.08
N THR A 302 11.86 59.79 -39.83
CA THR A 302 13.05 60.05 -40.65
C THR A 302 14.08 58.92 -40.54
N ALA A 303 14.32 58.38 -39.35
CA ALA A 303 15.22 57.25 -39.15
C ALA A 303 14.76 55.98 -39.89
N ARG A 304 13.45 55.69 -39.86
CA ARG A 304 12.87 54.57 -40.63
C ARG A 304 13.01 54.77 -42.14
N ALA A 305 12.73 55.97 -42.63
CA ALA A 305 12.91 56.30 -44.05
C ALA A 305 14.38 56.18 -44.47
N LEU A 306 15.31 56.59 -43.60
CA LEU A 306 16.74 56.47 -43.83
C LEU A 306 17.19 55.01 -43.89
N LEU A 307 16.73 54.16 -42.95
CA LEU A 307 17.03 52.72 -42.97
C LEU A 307 16.40 51.99 -44.15
N ALA A 308 15.27 52.45 -44.68
CA ALA A 308 14.69 51.88 -45.90
C ALA A 308 15.57 52.12 -47.14
N ARG A 309 16.31 53.24 -47.19
CA ARG A 309 17.22 53.59 -48.28
C ARG A 309 18.65 53.09 -48.05
N TRP A 310 19.12 53.10 -46.80
CA TRP A 310 20.43 52.63 -46.37
C TRP A 310 20.29 51.78 -45.10
N PRO A 311 20.05 50.47 -45.24
CA PRO A 311 19.83 49.56 -44.12
C PRO A 311 20.97 49.55 -43.08
N ASP A 312 22.19 49.83 -43.53
CA ASP A 312 23.39 49.76 -42.71
C ASP A 312 23.70 51.06 -41.94
N SER A 313 22.78 52.04 -41.93
CA SER A 313 23.00 53.30 -41.19
C SER A 313 22.96 53.08 -39.67
N ALA A 314 24.15 53.01 -39.07
CA ALA A 314 24.32 52.92 -37.62
C ALA A 314 23.74 54.13 -36.86
N VAL A 315 23.68 55.31 -37.49
CA VAL A 315 23.13 56.52 -36.88
C VAL A 315 21.61 56.38 -36.70
N ALA A 316 20.90 55.95 -37.74
CA ALA A 316 19.45 55.76 -37.66
C ALA A 316 19.06 54.65 -36.68
N GLY A 317 19.81 53.55 -36.64
CA GLY A 317 19.63 52.50 -35.64
C GLY A 317 19.78 53.02 -34.21
N LYS A 318 20.81 53.83 -33.93
CA LYS A 318 21.04 54.42 -32.59
C LYS A 318 19.94 55.40 -32.17
N VAL A 319 19.48 56.26 -33.09
CA VAL A 319 18.40 57.22 -32.79
C VAL A 319 17.11 56.50 -32.44
N LEU A 320 16.72 55.47 -33.22
CA LEU A 320 15.54 54.65 -32.90
C LEU A 320 15.67 53.94 -31.55
N GLY A 321 16.85 53.40 -31.23
CA GLY A 321 17.12 52.78 -29.93
C GLY A 321 16.88 53.75 -28.76
N ARG A 322 17.41 54.97 -28.84
CA ARG A 322 17.23 56.01 -27.81
C ARG A 322 15.77 56.44 -27.64
N ILE A 323 15.02 56.58 -28.73
CA ILE A 323 13.58 56.93 -28.69
C ILE A 323 12.79 55.80 -28.00
N GLN A 324 13.10 54.53 -28.33
CA GLN A 324 12.47 53.37 -27.68
C GLN A 324 12.83 53.25 -26.19
N GLU A 325 14.05 53.60 -25.80
CA GLU A 325 14.46 53.65 -24.38
C GLU A 325 13.68 54.74 -23.61
N ARG A 326 13.56 55.95 -24.17
CA ARG A 326 12.77 57.03 -23.56
C ARG A 326 11.29 56.66 -23.38
N ARG A 327 10.68 56.02 -24.39
CA ARG A 327 9.28 55.53 -24.27
C ARG A 327 9.13 54.47 -23.18
N ARG A 328 10.04 53.49 -23.13
CA ARG A 328 10.04 52.45 -22.07
C ARG A 328 10.15 53.06 -20.67
N ALA A 329 11.00 54.08 -20.49
CA ALA A 329 11.12 54.79 -19.22
C ALA A 329 9.83 55.53 -18.84
N GLY A 330 9.19 56.24 -19.77
CA GLY A 330 7.92 56.93 -19.52
C GLY A 330 6.76 55.97 -19.21
N ASP A 331 6.71 54.83 -19.90
CA ASP A 331 5.71 53.78 -19.63
C ASP A 331 5.91 53.13 -18.26
N ALA A 332 7.17 52.87 -17.86
CA ALA A 332 7.52 52.37 -16.54
C ALA A 332 7.06 53.31 -15.42
N GLU A 333 7.33 54.62 -15.54
CA GLU A 333 6.91 55.61 -14.53
C GLU A 333 5.39 55.69 -14.39
N ARG A 334 4.67 55.72 -15.53
CA ARG A 334 3.20 55.76 -15.54
C ARG A 334 2.58 54.53 -14.88
N LEU A 335 3.07 53.33 -15.20
CA LEU A 335 2.58 52.08 -14.63
C LEU A 335 2.86 52.00 -13.13
N LEU A 336 4.04 52.43 -12.68
CA LEU A 336 4.38 52.52 -11.26
C LEU A 336 3.49 53.52 -10.50
N ALA A 337 3.18 54.68 -11.10
CA ALA A 337 2.28 55.66 -10.49
C ALA A 337 0.84 55.10 -10.33
N GLN A 338 0.33 54.41 -11.35
CA GLN A 338 -0.98 53.74 -11.29
C GLN A 338 -0.99 52.62 -10.25
N ALA A 339 0.09 51.83 -10.15
CA ALA A 339 0.21 50.77 -9.15
C ALA A 339 0.15 51.32 -7.71
N ARG A 340 0.83 52.45 -7.44
CA ARG A 340 0.77 53.13 -6.14
C ARG A 340 -0.64 53.65 -5.82
N SER A 341 -1.33 54.22 -6.81
CA SER A 341 -2.71 54.70 -6.64
C SER A 341 -3.70 53.57 -6.38
N ALA A 342 -3.52 52.41 -7.01
CA ALA A 342 -4.36 51.23 -6.74
C ALA A 342 -4.14 50.71 -5.32
N LEU A 343 -2.89 50.68 -4.85
CA LEU A 343 -2.56 50.27 -3.48
C LEU A 343 -3.16 51.23 -2.44
N SER A 344 -3.05 52.55 -2.64
CA SER A 344 -3.63 53.54 -1.73
C SER A 344 -5.16 53.51 -1.69
N SER A 345 -5.80 53.02 -2.76
CA SER A 345 -7.25 52.84 -2.84
C SER A 345 -7.74 51.52 -2.26
N GLY A 346 -6.85 50.70 -1.69
CA GLY A 346 -7.20 49.42 -1.06
C GLY A 346 -7.37 48.25 -2.03
N ASP A 347 -6.83 48.34 -3.26
CA ASP A 347 -6.86 47.27 -4.26
C ASP A 347 -5.44 46.71 -4.53
N PRO A 348 -4.92 45.85 -3.63
CA PRO A 348 -3.59 45.26 -3.78
C PRO A 348 -3.48 44.34 -5.00
N ALA A 349 -4.60 43.71 -5.43
CA ALA A 349 -4.62 42.83 -6.59
C ALA A 349 -4.38 43.62 -7.88
N ARG A 350 -5.06 44.76 -8.05
CA ARG A 350 -4.84 45.67 -9.18
C ARG A 350 -3.46 46.30 -9.15
N ALA A 351 -2.95 46.65 -7.96
CA ALA A 351 -1.58 47.16 -7.81
C ALA A 351 -0.52 46.13 -8.27
N MET A 352 -0.70 44.84 -7.91
CA MET A 352 0.20 43.75 -8.32
C MET A 352 0.19 43.50 -9.83
N GLU A 353 -0.97 43.60 -10.47
CA GLU A 353 -1.11 43.52 -11.93
C GLU A 353 -0.31 44.63 -12.63
N LEU A 354 -0.44 45.87 -12.16
CA LEU A 354 0.27 47.02 -12.70
C LEU A 354 1.79 46.94 -12.47
N CYS A 355 2.24 46.39 -11.34
CA CYS A 355 3.66 46.07 -11.10
C CYS A 355 4.19 45.01 -12.08
N ARG A 356 3.41 43.98 -12.43
CA ARG A 356 3.82 42.99 -13.44
C ARG A 356 3.99 43.64 -14.81
N GLN A 357 3.09 44.54 -15.19
CA GLN A 357 3.18 45.30 -16.44
C GLN A 357 4.40 46.24 -16.45
N ALA A 358 4.66 46.94 -15.35
CA ALA A 358 5.84 47.82 -15.20
C ALA A 358 7.16 47.04 -15.31
N ARG A 359 7.24 45.85 -14.69
CA ARG A 359 8.40 44.96 -14.83
C ARG A 359 8.61 44.51 -16.28
N GLY A 360 7.54 44.27 -17.04
CA GLY A 360 7.60 43.91 -18.46
C GLY A 360 8.23 44.98 -19.36
N VAL A 361 8.22 46.25 -18.95
CA VAL A 361 8.88 47.36 -19.67
C VAL A 361 10.23 47.77 -19.05
N GLY A 362 10.73 47.02 -18.07
CA GLY A 362 12.06 47.20 -17.45
C GLY A 362 12.09 48.05 -16.17
N ALA A 363 10.96 48.26 -15.51
CA ALA A 363 10.90 49.02 -14.25
C ALA A 363 11.36 48.19 -13.04
N GLU A 364 12.02 48.84 -12.07
CA GLU A 364 12.26 48.30 -10.74
C GLU A 364 10.99 48.41 -9.88
N VAL A 365 10.48 47.26 -9.42
CA VAL A 365 9.15 47.17 -8.76
C VAL A 365 9.21 46.58 -7.35
N GLN A 366 10.38 46.16 -6.86
CA GLN A 366 10.51 45.33 -5.66
C GLN A 366 9.94 46.02 -4.41
N ASP A 367 10.28 47.29 -4.19
CA ASP A 367 9.78 48.06 -3.04
C ASP A 367 8.25 48.15 -3.01
N LEU A 368 7.62 48.33 -4.17
CA LEU A 368 6.16 48.43 -4.27
C LEU A 368 5.49 47.06 -4.10
N VAL A 369 6.12 45.98 -4.58
CA VAL A 369 5.67 44.60 -4.34
C VAL A 369 5.66 44.27 -2.85
N ASP A 370 6.69 44.69 -2.11
CA ASP A 370 6.76 44.44 -0.66
C ASP A 370 5.71 45.27 0.11
N GLN A 371 5.43 46.50 -0.31
CA GLN A 371 4.31 47.28 0.22
C GLN A 371 2.94 46.63 -0.05
N ILE A 372 2.73 46.07 -1.25
CA ILE A 372 1.50 45.32 -1.58
C ILE A 372 1.35 44.11 -0.65
N ARG A 373 2.41 43.31 -0.47
CA ARG A 373 2.39 42.15 0.43
C ARG A 373 2.07 42.53 1.87
N ALA A 374 2.64 43.64 2.36
CA ALA A 374 2.35 44.15 3.69
C ALA A 374 0.87 44.56 3.85
N ALA A 375 0.29 45.21 2.84
CA ALA A 375 -1.13 45.59 2.83
C ALA A 375 -2.05 44.36 2.80
N GLU A 376 -1.75 43.36 1.97
CA GLU A 376 -2.52 42.10 1.94
C GLU A 376 -2.43 41.35 3.28
N ALA A 377 -1.26 41.32 3.91
CA ALA A 377 -1.08 40.71 5.23
C ALA A 377 -1.89 41.44 6.31
N ALA A 378 -1.93 42.78 6.27
CA ALA A 378 -2.75 43.58 7.18
C ALA A 378 -4.26 43.32 6.97
N GLN A 379 -4.72 43.23 5.71
CA GLN A 379 -6.12 42.93 5.40
C GLN A 379 -6.54 41.53 5.83
N ARG A 380 -5.67 40.52 5.62
CA ARG A 380 -5.87 39.15 6.13
C ARG A 380 -6.00 39.15 7.65
N ARG A 381 -5.07 39.78 8.37
CA ARG A 381 -5.14 39.91 9.83
C ARG A 381 -6.43 40.58 10.30
N ALA A 382 -6.85 41.68 9.66
CA ALA A 382 -8.09 42.36 10.02
C ALA A 382 -9.34 41.49 9.81
N ARG A 383 -9.37 40.69 8.73
CA ARG A 383 -10.45 39.73 8.47
C ARG A 383 -10.46 38.60 9.50
N ASP A 384 -9.30 38.01 9.76
CA ASP A 384 -9.12 36.96 10.76
C ASP A 384 -9.57 37.44 12.15
N ASP A 385 -9.21 38.68 12.52
CA ASP A 385 -9.60 39.31 13.77
C ASP A 385 -11.12 39.53 13.86
N ALA A 386 -11.75 39.94 12.76
CA ALA A 386 -13.20 40.10 12.67
C ALA A 386 -13.93 38.76 12.76
N GLU A 387 -13.38 37.70 12.15
CA GLU A 387 -13.95 36.36 12.18
C GLU A 387 -13.86 35.73 13.58
N VAL A 388 -12.69 35.87 14.24
CA VAL A 388 -12.52 35.52 15.66
C VAL A 388 -13.51 36.31 16.53
N ALA A 389 -13.66 37.62 16.32
CA ALA A 389 -14.59 38.44 17.09
C ALA A 389 -16.07 38.02 16.87
N ALA A 390 -16.46 37.69 15.64
CA ALA A 390 -17.80 37.22 15.31
C ALA A 390 -18.12 35.87 15.97
N VAL A 391 -17.18 34.92 15.95
CA VAL A 391 -17.34 33.63 16.65
C VAL A 391 -17.40 33.85 18.17
N CYS A 392 -16.56 34.73 18.72
CA CYS A 392 -16.62 35.09 20.13
C CYS A 392 -17.99 35.67 20.52
N ALA A 393 -18.56 36.57 19.71
CA ALA A 393 -19.87 37.15 19.96
C ALA A 393 -20.98 36.09 19.99
N ARG A 394 -20.97 35.13 19.04
CA ARG A 394 -21.94 34.02 19.00
C ARG A 394 -21.80 33.05 20.17
N LEU A 395 -20.58 32.82 20.65
CA LEU A 395 -20.33 31.98 21.84
C LEU A 395 -20.75 32.66 23.15
N ALA A 396 -21.02 33.97 23.14
CA ALA A 396 -21.58 34.69 24.29
C ALA A 396 -23.13 34.64 24.33
N GLU A 397 -23.79 34.13 23.28
CA GLU A 397 -25.24 33.98 23.26
C GLU A 397 -25.70 32.78 24.12
N PRO A 398 -26.96 32.77 24.61
CA PRO A 398 -27.46 31.68 25.45
C PRO A 398 -27.51 30.30 24.75
N ASP A 399 -27.78 30.27 23.44
CA ASP A 399 -27.66 29.04 22.65
C ASP A 399 -26.27 28.96 22.05
N LEU A 400 -25.44 28.08 22.60
CA LEU A 400 -24.06 27.92 22.17
C LEU A 400 -23.92 27.21 20.82
N ARG A 401 -24.96 26.51 20.32
CA ARG A 401 -24.85 25.67 19.11
C ARG A 401 -24.34 26.43 17.86
N PRO A 402 -24.89 27.61 17.51
CA PRO A 402 -24.41 28.37 16.36
C PRO A 402 -22.96 28.85 16.53
N GLY A 403 -22.55 29.17 17.77
CA GLY A 403 -21.18 29.54 18.12
C GLY A 403 -20.20 28.38 18.01
N LEU A 404 -20.56 27.19 18.51
CA LEU A 404 -19.73 25.98 18.44
C LEU A 404 -19.54 25.49 17.00
N ALA A 405 -20.61 25.53 16.18
CA ALA A 405 -20.51 25.22 14.76
C ALA A 405 -19.61 26.21 14.02
N ALA A 406 -19.74 27.51 14.29
CA ALA A 406 -18.89 28.54 13.71
C ALA A 406 -17.42 28.40 14.16
N PHE A 407 -17.18 28.01 15.42
CA PHE A 407 -15.84 27.70 15.93
C PHE A 407 -15.19 26.53 15.18
N LEU A 408 -15.93 25.43 14.92
CA LEU A 408 -15.40 24.29 14.16
C LEU A 408 -15.08 24.59 12.70
N ALA A 409 -15.72 25.62 12.11
CA ALA A 409 -15.42 26.07 10.76
C ALA A 409 -14.13 26.91 10.66
N LEU A 410 -13.59 27.38 11.79
CA LEU A 410 -12.33 28.13 11.83
C LEU A 410 -11.11 27.24 11.65
N GLU A 411 -10.09 27.81 11.02
CA GLU A 411 -8.74 27.22 10.96
C GLU A 411 -8.12 27.07 12.38
N PRO A 412 -7.23 26.09 12.61
CA PRO A 412 -6.66 25.79 13.93
C PRO A 412 -6.04 26.99 14.65
N GLU A 413 -5.37 27.88 13.91
CA GLU A 413 -4.76 29.10 14.47
C GLU A 413 -5.82 30.07 15.00
N LEU A 414 -6.92 30.25 14.28
CA LEU A 414 -8.03 31.12 14.70
C LEU A 414 -8.81 30.51 15.87
N ARG A 415 -8.98 29.18 15.90
CA ARG A 415 -9.56 28.46 17.04
C ARG A 415 -8.77 28.67 18.33
N SER A 416 -7.44 28.60 18.26
CA SER A 416 -6.56 28.91 19.40
C SER A 416 -6.77 30.33 19.92
N ARG A 417 -6.94 31.30 19.01
CA ARG A 417 -7.21 32.71 19.37
C ARG A 417 -8.58 32.91 20.02
N VAL A 418 -9.62 32.21 19.56
CA VAL A 418 -10.94 32.22 20.22
C VAL A 418 -10.85 31.64 21.64
N ARG A 419 -10.18 30.50 21.81
CA ARG A 419 -9.96 29.86 23.13
C ARG A 419 -9.15 30.73 24.09
N ALA A 420 -8.22 31.53 23.58
CA ALA A 420 -7.49 32.50 24.41
C ALA A 420 -8.34 33.69 24.88
N ARG A 421 -9.47 33.99 24.20
CA ARG A 421 -10.37 35.11 24.52
C ARG A 421 -11.59 34.69 25.33
N ILE A 422 -12.04 33.45 25.19
CA ILE A 422 -13.24 32.92 25.85
C ILE A 422 -12.87 31.67 26.65
N ASP A 423 -13.08 31.75 27.96
CA ASP A 423 -12.90 30.62 28.88
C ASP A 423 -14.20 29.81 28.96
N LEU A 424 -14.36 28.88 28.02
CA LEU A 424 -15.48 27.93 27.98
C LEU A 424 -14.92 26.50 27.89
N PRO A 425 -15.07 25.67 28.94
CA PRO A 425 -14.58 24.28 28.95
C PRO A 425 -15.14 23.43 27.80
N VAL A 426 -16.33 23.78 27.31
CA VAL A 426 -17.00 23.15 26.16
C VAL A 426 -16.14 23.20 24.88
N LEU A 427 -15.27 24.20 24.71
CA LEU A 427 -14.39 24.32 23.53
C LEU A 427 -13.26 23.29 23.56
N ASP A 428 -12.72 23.00 24.75
CA ASP A 428 -11.64 22.01 24.92
C ASP A 428 -12.16 20.59 24.64
N TRP A 429 -13.38 20.30 25.09
CA TRP A 429 -14.04 19.03 24.83
C TRP A 429 -14.37 18.87 23.33
N LEU A 430 -14.77 19.96 22.67
CA LEU A 430 -15.06 19.97 21.24
C LEU A 430 -13.81 19.73 20.38
N GLU A 431 -12.66 20.29 20.74
CA GLU A 431 -11.37 20.00 20.11
C GLU A 431 -10.97 18.53 20.24
N GLN A 432 -11.12 17.96 21.44
CA GLN A 432 -10.82 16.54 21.69
C GLN A 432 -11.70 15.60 20.85
N ALA A 433 -12.99 15.94 20.70
CA ALA A 433 -13.93 15.15 19.89
C ALA A 433 -13.67 15.32 18.38
N ALA A 434 -13.50 16.55 17.90
CA ALA A 434 -13.29 16.86 16.49
C ALA A 434 -11.97 16.29 15.94
N GLY A 435 -10.91 16.26 16.77
CA GLY A 435 -9.62 15.68 16.39
C GLY A 435 -9.69 14.20 16.00
N ARG A 436 -10.63 13.43 16.57
CA ARG A 436 -10.84 12.01 16.27
C ARG A 436 -11.87 11.75 15.17
N HIS A 437 -12.87 12.63 15.03
CA HIS A 437 -14.02 12.40 14.15
C HIS A 437 -14.13 13.44 13.02
N LYS A 438 -13.14 13.47 12.12
CA LYS A 438 -13.08 14.42 10.98
C LYS A 438 -14.28 14.36 10.03
N ALA A 439 -15.00 13.25 9.97
CA ALA A 439 -16.16 13.05 9.08
C ALA A 439 -17.53 13.27 9.76
N ALA A 440 -17.57 13.53 11.07
CA ALA A 440 -18.83 13.73 11.78
C ALA A 440 -19.46 15.10 11.43
N ARG A 441 -20.80 15.16 11.39
CA ARG A 441 -21.52 16.42 11.17
C ARG A 441 -21.30 17.36 12.37
N GLN A 442 -20.91 18.61 12.11
CA GLN A 442 -20.59 19.63 13.13
C GLN A 442 -21.70 19.82 14.19
N GLY A 443 -22.98 19.68 13.79
CA GLY A 443 -24.12 19.74 14.72
C GLY A 443 -24.11 18.60 15.76
N ALA A 444 -23.82 17.37 15.34
CA ALA A 444 -23.79 16.22 16.24
C ALA A 444 -22.64 16.31 17.26
N LEU A 445 -21.49 16.87 16.87
CA LEU A 445 -20.39 17.14 17.79
C LEU A 445 -20.75 18.25 18.80
N SER A 446 -21.45 19.29 18.36
CA SER A 446 -21.90 20.37 19.24
C SER A 446 -22.90 19.85 20.28
N ASP A 447 -23.89 19.05 19.88
CA ASP A 447 -24.86 18.44 20.79
C ASP A 447 -24.19 17.47 21.79
N ALA A 448 -23.26 16.64 21.32
CA ALA A 448 -22.54 15.69 22.17
C ALA A 448 -21.75 16.40 23.28
N VAL A 449 -21.10 17.51 22.97
CA VAL A 449 -20.29 18.23 23.96
C VAL A 449 -21.15 19.07 24.91
N LEU A 450 -22.29 19.59 24.46
CA LEU A 450 -23.28 20.19 25.34
C LEU A 450 -23.92 19.16 26.29
N ALA A 451 -24.06 17.90 25.86
CA ALA A 451 -24.51 16.82 26.74
C ALA A 451 -23.54 16.58 27.91
N ILE A 452 -22.23 16.81 27.75
CA ILE A 452 -21.26 16.76 28.86
C ILE A 452 -21.55 17.83 29.91
N ALA A 453 -21.89 19.06 29.50
CA ALA A 453 -22.24 20.13 30.43
C ALA A 453 -23.51 19.78 31.22
N ALA A 454 -24.56 19.32 30.52
CA ALA A 454 -25.80 18.87 31.15
C ALA A 454 -25.59 17.66 32.09
N ALA A 455 -24.70 16.74 31.70
CA ALA A 455 -24.32 15.59 32.53
C ALA A 455 -23.55 16.04 33.78
N ALA A 456 -22.67 17.03 33.69
CA ALA A 456 -21.98 17.58 34.87
C ALA A 456 -22.96 18.20 35.88
N GLU A 457 -24.00 18.90 35.40
CA GLU A 457 -25.07 19.41 36.26
C GLU A 457 -25.92 18.30 36.90
N ALA A 458 -26.25 17.24 36.14
CA ALA A 458 -26.94 16.08 36.68
C ALA A 458 -26.11 15.37 37.76
N ALA A 459 -24.80 15.21 37.53
CA ALA A 459 -23.87 14.64 38.49
C ALA A 459 -23.77 15.48 39.77
N ALA A 460 -23.77 16.81 39.67
CA ALA A 460 -23.77 17.72 40.82
C ALA A 460 -25.06 17.60 41.66
N ARG A 461 -26.19 17.24 41.05
CA ARG A 461 -27.46 16.94 41.73
C ARG A 461 -27.56 15.50 42.26
N GLY A 462 -26.57 14.65 41.98
CA GLY A 462 -26.56 13.25 42.39
C GLY A 462 -27.46 12.34 41.55
N ASP A 463 -27.89 12.78 40.37
CA ASP A 463 -28.74 12.01 39.45
C ASP A 463 -27.88 11.23 38.46
N ASP A 464 -27.24 10.17 38.95
CA ASP A 464 -26.32 9.34 38.16
C ASP A 464 -27.02 8.68 36.95
N ASP A 465 -28.30 8.35 37.05
CA ASP A 465 -29.08 7.72 35.98
C ASP A 465 -29.32 8.72 34.82
N ARG A 466 -29.58 9.99 35.15
CA ARG A 466 -29.65 11.08 34.15
C ARG A 466 -28.31 11.37 33.50
N VAL A 467 -27.19 11.23 34.22
CA VAL A 467 -25.84 11.37 33.64
C VAL A 467 -25.64 10.37 32.50
N LEU A 468 -25.91 9.09 32.74
CA LEU A 468 -25.76 8.05 31.71
C LEU A 468 -26.73 8.29 30.53
N ALA A 469 -27.99 8.61 30.82
CA ALA A 469 -28.99 8.88 29.77
C ALA A 469 -28.65 10.07 28.86
N LEU A 470 -27.86 11.04 29.34
CA LEU A 470 -27.38 12.17 28.54
C LEU A 470 -26.14 11.81 27.72
N LEU A 471 -25.26 10.94 28.22
CA LEU A 471 -23.97 10.62 27.59
C LEU A 471 -24.05 9.44 26.62
N ASP A 472 -24.80 8.38 26.96
CA ASP A 472 -24.88 7.14 26.17
C ASP A 472 -25.30 7.34 24.71
N PRO A 473 -26.27 8.22 24.36
CA PRO A 473 -26.62 8.48 22.95
C PRO A 473 -25.46 9.04 22.11
N HIS A 474 -24.42 9.57 22.76
CA HIS A 474 -23.27 10.22 22.13
C HIS A 474 -21.95 9.46 22.35
N GLU A 475 -21.98 8.23 22.88
CA GLU A 475 -20.79 7.44 23.24
C GLU A 475 -19.75 7.37 22.11
N ALA A 476 -20.21 7.10 20.88
CA ALA A 476 -19.33 7.00 19.71
C ALA A 476 -18.60 8.30 19.34
N LEU A 477 -19.18 9.46 19.67
CA LEU A 477 -18.60 10.78 19.39
C LEU A 477 -17.74 11.29 20.57
N LEU A 478 -18.08 10.85 21.79
CA LEU A 478 -17.38 11.23 23.01
C LEU A 478 -16.22 10.29 23.38
N GLY A 479 -16.01 9.23 22.59
CA GLY A 479 -14.93 8.26 22.72
C GLY A 479 -13.54 8.91 22.77
N GLY A 480 -13.09 9.25 23.97
CA GLY A 480 -11.79 9.85 24.25
C GLY A 480 -11.80 11.33 24.66
N VAL A 481 -12.98 11.91 24.92
CA VAL A 481 -13.09 13.17 25.69
C VAL A 481 -13.00 12.83 27.17
N SER A 482 -11.95 13.28 27.86
CA SER A 482 -11.65 12.85 29.24
C SER A 482 -12.81 13.10 30.21
N ARG A 483 -13.42 14.28 30.13
CA ARG A 483 -14.50 14.68 31.04
C ARG A 483 -15.75 13.82 30.90
N ALA A 484 -16.09 13.39 29.68
CA ALA A 484 -17.22 12.48 29.45
C ALA A 484 -16.97 11.12 30.10
N SER A 485 -15.76 10.55 29.90
CA SER A 485 -15.37 9.27 30.50
C SER A 485 -15.33 9.32 32.03
N GLU A 486 -14.87 10.43 32.61
CA GLU A 486 -14.89 10.64 34.07
C GLU A 486 -16.32 10.60 34.64
N LEU A 487 -17.22 11.41 34.08
CA LEU A 487 -18.62 11.50 34.54
C LEU A 487 -19.35 10.18 34.35
N HIS A 488 -19.19 9.54 33.18
CA HIS A 488 -19.77 8.23 32.90
C HIS A 488 -19.26 7.18 33.89
N GLY A 489 -17.94 7.10 34.09
CA GLY A 489 -17.33 6.15 35.01
C GLY A 489 -17.72 6.38 36.47
N GLU A 490 -17.86 7.63 36.92
CA GLU A 490 -18.34 7.96 38.26
C GLU A 490 -19.80 7.56 38.48
N ALA A 491 -20.69 7.90 37.55
CA ALA A 491 -22.10 7.53 37.59
C ALA A 491 -22.27 6.00 37.59
N GLN A 492 -21.57 5.29 36.70
CA GLN A 492 -21.58 3.83 36.63
C GLN A 492 -21.11 3.20 37.95
N ARG A 493 -20.03 3.73 38.56
CA ARG A 493 -19.51 3.25 39.85
C ARG A 493 -20.52 3.45 40.98
N ARG A 494 -21.17 4.60 41.04
CA ARG A 494 -22.17 4.91 42.09
C ARG A 494 -23.43 4.08 41.94
N ILE A 495 -23.96 3.91 40.72
CA ILE A 495 -25.08 3.02 40.43
C ILE A 495 -24.74 1.58 40.83
N SER A 496 -23.56 1.09 40.42
CA SER A 496 -23.10 -0.26 40.77
C SER A 496 -22.89 -0.44 42.27
N ALA A 497 -22.44 0.60 42.99
CA ALA A 497 -22.31 0.56 44.45
C ALA A 497 -23.69 0.52 45.13
N ARG A 498 -24.66 1.33 44.67
CA ARG A 498 -26.06 1.29 45.15
C ARG A 498 -26.69 -0.08 44.94
N ARG A 499 -26.52 -0.68 43.76
CA ARG A 499 -27.03 -2.01 43.43
C ARG A 499 -26.41 -3.11 44.31
N ARG A 500 -25.10 -3.11 44.49
CA ARG A 500 -24.41 -4.06 45.40
C ARG A 500 -24.88 -3.93 46.85
N ALA A 501 -25.10 -2.71 47.34
CA ALA A 501 -25.63 -2.48 48.68
C ALA A 501 -27.07 -3.02 48.82
N ALA A 502 -27.94 -2.75 47.83
CA ALA A 502 -29.29 -3.29 47.80
C ALA A 502 -29.31 -4.82 47.73
N ALA A 503 -28.46 -5.42 46.89
CA ALA A 503 -28.33 -6.87 46.76
C ALA A 503 -27.84 -7.53 48.07
N THR A 504 -26.91 -6.88 48.78
CA THR A 504 -26.47 -7.33 50.10
C THR A 504 -27.62 -7.35 51.12
N SER A 505 -28.43 -6.27 51.15
CA SER A 505 -29.59 -6.19 52.04
C SER A 505 -30.67 -7.21 51.71
N ALA A 506 -30.95 -7.43 50.42
CA ALA A 506 -31.94 -8.40 49.96
C ALA A 506 -31.51 -9.86 50.23
N LEU A 507 -30.22 -10.16 50.09
CA LEU A 507 -29.67 -11.47 50.46
C LEU A 507 -29.81 -11.76 51.97
N GLU A 508 -29.57 -10.77 52.82
CA GLU A 508 -29.76 -10.94 54.27
C GLU A 508 -31.25 -11.10 54.64
N GLN A 509 -32.15 -10.37 53.97
CA GLN A 509 -33.60 -10.57 54.13
C GLN A 509 -34.04 -11.98 53.72
N ALA A 510 -33.53 -12.49 52.60
CA ALA A 510 -33.80 -13.85 52.14
C ALA A 510 -33.30 -14.90 53.15
N ARG A 511 -32.11 -14.70 53.74
CA ARG A 511 -31.56 -15.56 54.80
C ARG A 511 -32.46 -15.58 56.04
N LEU A 512 -32.88 -14.40 56.51
CA LEU A 512 -33.74 -14.27 57.68
C LEU A 512 -35.13 -14.90 57.46
N ALA A 513 -35.71 -14.72 56.28
CA ALA A 513 -36.99 -15.35 55.92
C ALA A 513 -36.89 -16.88 55.93
N LEU A 514 -35.82 -17.44 55.35
CA LEU A 514 -35.61 -18.89 55.35
C LEU A 514 -35.37 -19.45 56.75
N ALA A 515 -34.60 -18.74 57.58
CA ALA A 515 -34.37 -19.11 58.98
C ALA A 515 -35.67 -19.12 59.80
N ALA A 516 -36.62 -18.22 59.49
CA ALA A 516 -37.94 -18.19 60.10
C ALA A 516 -38.93 -19.22 59.52
N GLY A 517 -38.54 -19.99 58.50
CA GLY A 517 -39.41 -20.96 57.82
C GLY A 517 -40.36 -20.35 56.78
N ASP A 518 -40.25 -19.05 56.49
CA ASP A 518 -41.09 -18.35 55.52
C ASP A 518 -40.51 -18.47 54.09
N LEU A 519 -40.96 -19.48 53.36
CA LEU A 519 -40.52 -19.73 51.98
C LEU A 519 -41.00 -18.65 51.00
N ASP A 520 -42.16 -18.05 51.23
CA ASP A 520 -42.72 -16.99 50.36
C ASP A 520 -42.03 -15.64 50.64
N GLY A 521 -41.62 -15.40 51.88
CA GLY A 521 -40.73 -14.31 52.27
C GLY A 521 -39.36 -14.41 51.61
N TYR A 522 -38.79 -15.63 51.52
CA TYR A 522 -37.55 -15.86 50.78
C TYR A 522 -37.69 -15.51 49.28
N GLU A 523 -38.78 -15.92 48.62
CA GLU A 523 -38.97 -15.63 47.20
C GLU A 523 -39.05 -14.13 46.94
N ARG A 524 -39.86 -13.39 47.71
CA ARG A 524 -39.98 -11.93 47.57
C ARG A 524 -38.64 -11.21 47.79
N ALA A 525 -37.86 -11.65 48.77
CA ALA A 525 -36.55 -11.07 49.06
C ALA A 525 -35.48 -11.43 48.02
N SER A 526 -35.61 -12.59 47.35
CA SER A 526 -34.64 -13.06 46.36
C SER A 526 -34.96 -12.65 44.92
N GLU A 527 -36.21 -12.28 44.61
CA GLU A 527 -36.65 -11.81 43.28
C GLU A 527 -35.81 -10.64 42.71
N PRO A 528 -35.50 -9.56 43.47
CA PRO A 528 -34.71 -8.46 42.93
C PRO A 528 -33.18 -8.72 42.88
N LEU A 529 -32.70 -9.90 43.29
CA LEU A 529 -31.27 -10.21 43.31
C LEU A 529 -30.73 -10.56 41.91
N ASP A 530 -29.93 -9.66 41.33
CA ASP A 530 -29.07 -10.00 40.19
C ASP A 530 -27.75 -10.61 40.71
N ARG A 531 -27.41 -11.80 40.21
CA ARG A 531 -26.16 -12.51 40.54
C ARG A 531 -24.92 -11.67 40.21
N ARG A 532 -25.00 -10.74 39.25
CA ARG A 532 -23.89 -9.84 38.86
C ARG A 532 -23.55 -8.81 39.94
N ASP A 533 -24.54 -8.42 40.74
CA ASP A 533 -24.39 -7.45 41.84
C ASP A 533 -23.96 -8.11 43.16
N LEU A 534 -23.69 -9.41 43.14
CA LEU A 534 -23.17 -10.17 44.28
C LEU A 534 -21.69 -10.51 44.08
N ASP A 535 -20.92 -10.47 45.17
CA ASP A 535 -19.56 -11.00 45.18
C ASP A 535 -19.53 -12.55 45.22
N ALA A 536 -18.34 -13.15 45.21
CA ALA A 536 -18.21 -14.61 45.17
C ALA A 536 -18.79 -15.31 46.40
N ALA A 537 -18.61 -14.75 47.60
CA ALA A 537 -19.13 -15.33 48.84
C ALA A 537 -20.65 -15.22 48.91
N GLN A 538 -21.19 -14.06 48.52
CA GLN A 538 -22.62 -13.81 48.45
C GLN A 538 -23.32 -14.70 47.42
N ARG A 539 -22.68 -14.98 46.28
CA ARG A 539 -23.20 -15.95 45.28
C ARG A 539 -23.28 -17.35 45.84
N GLN A 540 -22.23 -17.80 46.53
CA GLN A 540 -22.23 -19.10 47.19
C GLN A 540 -23.34 -19.18 48.23
N GLN A 541 -23.48 -18.14 49.07
CA GLN A 541 -24.56 -18.07 50.06
C GLN A 541 -25.95 -18.13 49.41
N LEU A 542 -26.18 -17.44 48.29
CA LEU A 542 -27.45 -17.54 47.56
C LEU A 542 -27.70 -18.96 47.02
N ASP A 543 -26.67 -19.63 46.52
CA ASP A 543 -26.76 -21.00 46.00
C ASP A 543 -27.05 -22.02 47.11
N GLU A 544 -26.48 -21.82 48.30
CA GLU A 544 -26.76 -22.60 49.51
C GLU A 544 -28.23 -22.40 49.95
N LEU A 545 -28.71 -21.15 50.05
CA LEU A 545 -30.09 -20.84 50.39
C LEU A 545 -31.09 -21.45 49.38
N ARG A 546 -30.78 -21.40 48.08
CA ARG A 546 -31.62 -22.03 47.04
C ARG A 546 -31.70 -23.54 47.20
N SER A 547 -30.58 -24.17 47.51
CA SER A 547 -30.51 -25.63 47.71
C SER A 547 -31.32 -26.03 48.94
N GLU A 548 -31.25 -25.26 50.02
CA GLU A 548 -32.04 -25.49 51.23
C GLU A 548 -33.55 -25.30 50.99
N VAL A 549 -33.96 -24.24 50.29
CA VAL A 549 -35.36 -24.04 49.90
C VAL A 549 -35.89 -25.20 49.05
N HIS A 550 -35.08 -25.67 48.09
CA HIS A 550 -35.46 -26.81 47.27
C HIS A 550 -35.66 -28.08 48.10
N ALA A 551 -34.75 -28.36 49.04
CA ALA A 551 -34.85 -29.51 49.94
C ALA A 551 -36.10 -29.43 50.82
N ARG A 552 -36.40 -28.27 51.42
CA ARG A 552 -37.61 -28.07 52.25
C ARG A 552 -38.90 -28.24 51.44
N ARG A 553 -38.94 -27.72 50.20
CA ARG A 553 -40.09 -27.92 49.29
C ARG A 553 -40.27 -29.37 48.89
N ASP A 554 -39.18 -30.08 48.61
CA ASP A 554 -39.26 -31.50 48.28
C ASP A 554 -39.80 -32.32 49.47
N ALA A 555 -39.33 -32.02 50.68
CA ALA A 555 -39.83 -32.64 51.91
C ALA A 555 -41.33 -32.37 52.12
N LEU A 556 -41.80 -31.13 51.93
CA LEU A 556 -43.24 -30.79 52.03
C LEU A 556 -44.07 -31.55 50.99
N ARG A 557 -43.64 -31.60 49.73
CA ARG A 557 -44.35 -32.33 48.66
C ARG A 557 -44.42 -33.84 48.94
N ARG A 558 -43.33 -34.45 49.39
CA ARG A 558 -43.30 -35.87 49.77
C ARG A 558 -44.16 -36.13 51.01
N GLY A 559 -44.14 -35.24 51.99
CA GLY A 559 -45.01 -35.29 53.16
C GLY A 559 -46.49 -35.32 52.78
N ALA A 560 -46.92 -34.44 51.88
CA ALA A 560 -48.28 -34.41 51.34
C ALA A 560 -48.62 -35.70 50.58
N ARG A 561 -47.71 -36.21 49.75
CA ARG A 561 -47.89 -37.49 49.04
C ARG A 561 -48.07 -38.67 50.01
N ILE A 562 -47.33 -38.70 51.11
CA ILE A 562 -47.48 -39.73 52.16
C ILE A 562 -48.88 -39.64 52.79
N ASP A 563 -49.39 -38.42 53.03
CA ASP A 563 -50.76 -38.22 53.54
C ASP A 563 -51.82 -38.68 52.54
N GLU A 564 -51.64 -38.37 51.25
CA GLU A 564 -52.53 -38.84 50.18
C GLU A 564 -52.56 -40.37 50.08
N LEU A 565 -51.38 -41.02 50.14
CA LEU A 565 -51.27 -42.49 50.12
C LEU A 565 -51.94 -43.13 51.34
N ALA A 566 -51.72 -42.56 52.54
CA ALA A 566 -52.35 -43.03 53.76
C ALA A 566 -53.88 -42.88 53.70
N ALA A 567 -54.38 -41.73 53.23
CA ALA A 567 -55.81 -41.48 53.05
C ALA A 567 -56.46 -42.40 52.00
N ALA A 568 -55.71 -42.79 50.96
CA ALA A 568 -56.14 -43.75 49.95
C ALA A 568 -56.09 -45.22 50.45
N GLY A 569 -55.57 -45.47 51.65
CA GLY A 569 -55.42 -46.81 52.23
C GLY A 569 -54.20 -47.59 51.74
N ASP A 570 -53.33 -46.98 50.92
CA ASP A 570 -52.04 -47.57 50.51
C ASP A 570 -50.97 -47.35 51.60
N LEU A 571 -51.24 -47.94 52.75
CA LEU A 571 -50.42 -47.79 53.95
C LEU A 571 -49.02 -48.40 53.78
N VAL A 572 -48.88 -49.42 52.92
CA VAL A 572 -47.57 -50.06 52.64
C VAL A 572 -46.65 -49.10 51.89
N THR A 573 -47.16 -48.44 50.84
CA THR A 573 -46.37 -47.44 50.11
C THR A 573 -46.12 -46.19 50.95
N ALA A 574 -47.10 -45.75 51.74
CA ALA A 574 -46.94 -44.60 52.64
C ALA A 574 -45.82 -44.82 53.69
N VAL A 575 -45.78 -46.00 54.33
CA VAL A 575 -44.72 -46.39 55.27
C VAL A 575 -43.34 -46.36 54.58
N ARG A 576 -43.23 -46.94 53.37
CA ARG A 576 -41.97 -46.98 52.63
C ARG A 576 -41.48 -45.58 52.22
N GLU A 577 -42.35 -44.74 51.67
CA GLU A 577 -41.99 -43.37 51.28
C GLU A 577 -41.56 -42.52 52.50
N LEU A 578 -42.17 -42.76 53.67
CA LEU A 578 -41.77 -42.08 54.91
C LEU A 578 -40.43 -42.59 55.45
N GLU A 579 -40.16 -43.89 55.38
CA GLU A 579 -38.84 -44.45 55.70
C GLU A 579 -37.75 -43.87 54.78
N ASP A 580 -38.03 -43.76 53.48
CA ASP A 580 -37.12 -43.17 52.50
C ASP A 580 -36.89 -41.68 52.75
N LEU A 581 -37.94 -40.95 53.18
CA LEU A 581 -37.84 -39.55 53.55
C LEU A 581 -37.00 -39.37 54.84
N LEU A 582 -37.20 -40.25 55.84
CA LEU A 582 -36.42 -40.30 57.08
C LEU A 582 -34.94 -40.60 56.83
N ALA A 583 -34.64 -41.53 55.91
CA ALA A 583 -33.26 -41.86 55.55
C ALA A 583 -32.52 -40.70 54.88
N ARG A 584 -33.25 -39.75 54.27
CA ARG A 584 -32.69 -38.62 53.51
C ARG A 584 -32.70 -37.29 54.26
N SER A 585 -33.47 -37.17 55.35
CA SER A 585 -33.62 -35.93 56.11
C SER A 585 -33.27 -36.14 57.59
N PRO A 586 -32.16 -35.57 58.08
CA PRO A 586 -31.81 -35.62 59.51
C PRO A 586 -32.57 -34.59 60.37
N ALA A 587 -33.32 -33.67 59.75
CA ALA A 587 -34.12 -32.67 60.47
C ALA A 587 -35.51 -33.23 60.83
N GLU A 588 -35.97 -32.98 62.06
CA GLU A 588 -37.28 -33.40 62.60
C GLU A 588 -37.51 -34.92 62.70
N GLN A 589 -36.45 -35.67 63.03
CA GLN A 589 -36.51 -37.12 63.18
C GLN A 589 -37.63 -37.56 64.14
N ASP A 590 -37.78 -36.96 65.32
CA ASP A 590 -38.72 -37.45 66.33
C ASP A 590 -40.19 -37.43 65.85
N ALA A 591 -40.61 -36.34 65.21
CA ALA A 591 -41.99 -36.21 64.70
C ALA A 591 -42.25 -37.18 63.54
N MET A 592 -41.27 -37.36 62.66
CA MET A 592 -41.36 -38.29 61.54
C MET A 592 -41.33 -39.75 61.99
N HIS A 593 -40.54 -40.11 63.00
CA HIS A 593 -40.53 -41.45 63.59
C HIS A 593 -41.88 -41.75 64.27
N ALA A 594 -42.44 -40.80 65.03
CA ALA A 594 -43.78 -40.94 65.61
C ALA A 594 -44.86 -41.14 64.54
N ARG A 595 -44.77 -40.41 63.42
CA ARG A 595 -45.66 -40.57 62.26
C ARG A 595 -45.51 -41.96 61.62
N LEU A 596 -44.28 -42.45 61.47
CA LEU A 596 -43.99 -43.79 60.94
C LEU A 596 -44.58 -44.89 61.82
N ASP A 597 -44.42 -44.77 63.14
CA ASP A 597 -44.99 -45.71 64.10
C ASP A 597 -46.52 -45.71 64.06
N GLY A 598 -47.14 -44.54 63.88
CA GLY A 598 -48.57 -44.38 63.65
C GLY A 598 -49.05 -45.14 62.40
N LEU A 599 -48.40 -44.94 61.26
CA LEU A 599 -48.73 -45.63 60.01
C LEU A 599 -48.54 -47.15 60.12
N ARG A 600 -47.46 -47.62 60.77
CA ARG A 600 -47.25 -49.06 61.03
C ARG A 600 -48.32 -49.66 61.94
N ALA A 601 -48.79 -48.93 62.94
CA ALA A 601 -49.88 -49.37 63.81
C ALA A 601 -51.22 -49.43 63.06
N GLU A 602 -51.46 -48.50 62.14
CA GLU A 602 -52.62 -48.52 61.26
C GLU A 602 -52.56 -49.69 60.26
N LEU A 603 -51.40 -49.91 59.61
CA LEU A 603 -51.18 -51.03 58.70
C LEU A 603 -51.47 -52.37 59.38
N ARG A 604 -50.93 -52.59 60.59
CA ARG A 604 -51.19 -53.82 61.36
C ARG A 604 -52.67 -54.04 61.67
N ARG A 605 -53.42 -52.97 61.98
CA ARG A 605 -54.87 -53.02 62.21
C ARG A 605 -55.62 -53.34 60.91
N ALA A 606 -55.32 -52.61 59.83
CA ALA A 606 -55.98 -52.77 58.53
C ALA A 606 -55.81 -54.19 57.97
N TRP A 607 -54.60 -54.75 58.09
CA TRP A 607 -54.29 -56.09 57.61
C TRP A 607 -54.57 -57.20 58.63
N CYS A 608 -55.16 -56.86 59.78
CA CYS A 608 -55.47 -57.82 60.85
C CYS A 608 -54.30 -58.76 61.18
N ALA A 609 -53.08 -58.22 61.19
CA ALA A 609 -51.87 -59.01 61.38
C ALA A 609 -51.82 -59.55 62.81
N ARG A 610 -51.77 -60.88 62.96
CA ARG A 610 -51.74 -61.60 64.24
C ARG A 610 -50.54 -62.53 64.27
N THR A 611 -49.90 -62.61 65.44
CA THR A 611 -48.84 -63.58 65.72
C THR A 611 -49.34 -64.50 66.83
N ASP A 612 -49.40 -65.78 66.54
CA ASP A 612 -49.70 -66.82 67.51
C ASP A 612 -48.38 -67.40 68.02
N GLN A 613 -48.08 -67.19 69.31
CA GLN A 613 -46.92 -67.78 69.98
C GLN A 613 -47.28 -69.15 70.57
N VAL A 614 -46.34 -70.10 70.48
CA VAL A 614 -46.56 -71.53 70.78
C VAL A 614 -46.87 -71.81 72.25
N GLU A 615 -46.51 -70.93 73.19
CA GLU A 615 -46.89 -71.08 74.59
C GLU A 615 -48.41 -71.17 74.83
N ALA A 616 -49.21 -70.65 73.88
CA ALA A 616 -50.67 -70.67 73.92
C ALA A 616 -51.33 -71.92 73.27
N LEU A 617 -50.56 -72.80 72.61
CA LEU A 617 -51.05 -73.95 71.83
C LEU A 617 -50.89 -75.31 72.54
N ARG A 618 -50.96 -75.36 73.88
CA ARG A 618 -50.72 -76.60 74.64
C ARG A 618 -51.80 -77.67 74.41
N GLY A 619 -51.48 -78.68 73.60
CA GLY A 619 -52.19 -79.96 73.44
C GLY A 619 -51.34 -80.94 72.61
N ASP A 620 -51.69 -82.24 72.57
CA ASP A 620 -50.96 -83.29 71.82
C ASP A 620 -50.94 -83.08 70.27
N HIS A 621 -51.35 -81.91 69.79
CA HIS A 621 -51.52 -81.52 68.39
C HIS A 621 -50.35 -80.70 67.81
N ASP A 622 -49.15 -80.86 68.37
CA ASP A 622 -47.96 -80.05 68.07
C ASP A 622 -47.18 -80.46 66.80
N ARG A 623 -47.76 -81.26 65.90
CA ARG A 623 -47.09 -81.69 64.66
C ARG A 623 -47.57 -80.88 63.46
N ILE A 624 -46.62 -80.48 62.60
CA ILE A 624 -46.81 -79.70 61.35
C ILE A 624 -48.10 -80.06 60.58
N GLY A 625 -48.43 -81.36 60.52
CA GLY A 625 -49.58 -81.89 59.76
C GLY A 625 -50.97 -81.54 60.31
N GLU A 626 -51.13 -81.22 61.59
CA GLU A 626 -52.46 -80.91 62.17
C GLU A 626 -52.78 -79.41 62.16
N LEU A 627 -51.75 -78.56 62.19
CA LEU A 627 -51.89 -77.08 62.18
C LEU A 627 -52.07 -76.48 60.77
N LEU A 628 -51.62 -77.18 59.73
CA LEU A 628 -51.75 -76.76 58.33
C LEU A 628 -53.02 -77.30 57.66
N GLY A 629 -53.78 -78.18 58.32
CA GLY A 629 -54.86 -78.96 57.71
C GLY A 629 -54.32 -79.95 56.66
N PRO A 630 -55.19 -80.68 55.93
CA PRO A 630 -54.76 -81.42 54.75
C PRO A 630 -54.19 -80.40 53.76
N LEU A 631 -52.86 -80.31 53.69
CA LEU A 631 -52.18 -79.54 52.66
C LEU A 631 -52.73 -80.06 51.31
N PRO A 632 -53.44 -79.24 50.51
CA PRO A 632 -53.81 -79.64 49.16
C PRO A 632 -52.52 -80.06 48.48
N TYR A 633 -52.49 -81.21 47.82
CA TYR A 633 -51.31 -81.80 47.17
C TYR A 633 -50.41 -80.68 46.59
N MET A 634 -49.37 -80.28 47.33
CA MET A 634 -48.65 -79.04 47.04
C MET A 634 -47.55 -79.37 46.05
N GLU A 635 -47.83 -79.20 44.76
CA GLU A 635 -46.80 -79.31 43.73
C GLU A 635 -45.81 -78.12 43.78
N SER A 636 -46.13 -77.02 44.48
CA SER A 636 -45.41 -75.74 44.29
C SER A 636 -44.99 -74.93 45.54
N ALA A 637 -45.50 -75.17 46.74
CA ALA A 637 -45.05 -74.44 47.94
C ALA A 637 -43.92 -75.19 48.66
N ALA A 638 -42.69 -74.90 48.24
CA ALA A 638 -41.49 -75.45 48.86
C ALA A 638 -41.18 -74.75 50.21
N PRO A 639 -40.97 -75.50 51.29
CA PRO A 639 -40.56 -74.92 52.56
C PRO A 639 -39.09 -74.47 52.49
N TRP A 640 -38.74 -73.38 53.19
CA TRP A 640 -37.39 -72.78 53.14
C TRP A 640 -36.62 -73.01 54.43
N LEU A 641 -35.41 -73.57 54.31
CA LEU A 641 -34.48 -73.66 55.44
C LEU A 641 -33.83 -72.30 55.71
N VAL A 642 -33.94 -71.83 56.94
CA VAL A 642 -33.32 -70.59 57.45
C VAL A 642 -32.53 -70.90 58.72
N ALA A 643 -31.88 -69.89 59.31
CA ALA A 643 -31.09 -70.04 60.54
C ALA A 643 -30.08 -71.20 60.46
N GLU A 644 -29.27 -71.21 59.39
CA GLU A 644 -28.27 -72.27 59.12
C GLU A 644 -28.86 -73.68 59.02
N GLY A 645 -30.14 -73.79 58.62
CA GLY A 645 -30.83 -75.07 58.46
C GLY A 645 -31.53 -75.57 59.73
N ARG A 646 -31.57 -74.78 60.80
CA ARG A 646 -32.25 -75.14 62.05
C ARG A 646 -33.72 -74.77 62.10
N GLU A 647 -34.14 -73.82 61.27
CA GLU A 647 -35.53 -73.40 61.19
C GLU A 647 -36.06 -73.56 59.76
N LEU A 648 -37.36 -73.83 59.66
CA LEU A 648 -38.10 -73.98 58.41
C LEU A 648 -39.16 -72.89 58.36
N VAL A 649 -39.15 -72.07 57.31
CA VAL A 649 -40.20 -71.09 57.02
C VAL A 649 -41.12 -71.67 55.97
N ILE A 650 -42.41 -71.75 56.30
CA ILE A 650 -43.47 -72.23 55.42
C ILE A 650 -44.47 -71.11 55.25
N ALA A 651 -44.90 -70.85 54.02
CA ALA A 651 -45.97 -69.91 53.75
C ALA A 651 -47.08 -70.55 52.90
N THR A 652 -48.31 -70.15 53.17
CA THR A 652 -49.48 -70.51 52.37
C THR A 652 -50.48 -69.36 52.35
N ALA A 653 -51.35 -69.34 51.36
CA ALA A 653 -52.40 -68.34 51.24
C ALA A 653 -53.73 -69.00 50.86
N ASP A 654 -54.80 -68.57 51.52
CA ASP A 654 -56.18 -68.96 51.21
C ASP A 654 -57.07 -67.71 51.18
N GLY A 655 -57.63 -67.43 50.01
CA GLY A 655 -58.30 -66.16 49.74
C GLY A 655 -57.40 -64.96 50.09
N PRO A 656 -57.89 -64.01 50.91
CA PRO A 656 -57.10 -62.87 51.39
C PRO A 656 -56.19 -63.20 52.58
N HIS A 657 -56.26 -64.41 53.16
CA HIS A 657 -55.47 -64.77 54.32
C HIS A 657 -54.13 -65.37 53.90
N VAL A 658 -53.08 -64.93 54.57
CA VAL A 658 -51.72 -65.39 54.38
C VAL A 658 -51.20 -65.89 55.71
N PHE A 659 -50.65 -67.09 55.70
CA PHE A 659 -50.10 -67.76 56.85
C PHE A 659 -48.62 -67.98 56.64
N VAL A 660 -47.81 -67.56 57.60
CA VAL A 660 -46.36 -67.81 57.62
C VAL A 660 -46.02 -68.49 58.93
N ALA A 661 -45.54 -69.73 58.85
CA ALA A 661 -45.16 -70.55 59.98
C ALA A 661 -43.64 -70.71 60.02
N ARG A 662 -43.08 -70.59 61.23
CA ARG A 662 -41.70 -70.97 61.52
C ARG A 662 -41.71 -72.26 62.31
N VAL A 663 -40.90 -73.22 61.90
CA VAL A 663 -40.83 -74.55 62.49
C VAL A 663 -39.38 -74.90 62.80
N SER A 664 -39.10 -75.45 63.96
CA SER A 664 -37.80 -75.98 64.31
C SER A 664 -37.56 -77.28 63.55
N VAL A 665 -36.42 -77.41 62.87
CA VAL A 665 -36.04 -78.60 62.11
C VAL A 665 -35.59 -79.72 63.06
N ASP A 666 -34.99 -79.38 64.19
CA ASP A 666 -34.42 -80.33 65.14
C ASP A 666 -35.48 -81.22 65.82
N ASP A 667 -36.63 -80.64 66.13
CA ASP A 667 -37.72 -81.31 66.85
C ASP A 667 -39.09 -81.25 66.15
N ALA A 668 -39.12 -80.70 64.93
CA ALA A 668 -40.32 -80.54 64.09
C ALA A 668 -41.46 -79.73 64.74
N ARG A 669 -41.17 -78.90 65.74
CA ARG A 669 -42.17 -78.09 66.45
C ARG A 669 -42.36 -76.72 65.80
N LEU A 670 -43.61 -76.28 65.73
CA LEU A 670 -43.92 -74.89 65.39
C LEU A 670 -43.22 -73.97 66.43
N ILE A 671 -42.61 -72.89 65.95
CA ILE A 671 -41.98 -71.82 66.76
C ILE A 671 -42.96 -70.65 66.90
N ASP A 672 -43.51 -70.20 65.77
CA ASP A 672 -44.58 -69.21 65.73
C ASP A 672 -45.38 -69.34 64.42
N ARG A 673 -46.57 -68.75 64.42
CA ARG A 673 -47.37 -68.56 63.21
C ARG A 673 -47.81 -67.12 63.10
N ARG A 674 -47.66 -66.53 61.93
CA ARG A 674 -48.19 -65.23 61.56
C ARG A 674 -49.35 -65.41 60.61
N CYS A 675 -50.45 -64.73 60.89
CA CYS A 675 -51.62 -64.67 60.04
C CYS A 675 -51.87 -63.20 59.70
N LEU A 676 -51.99 -62.88 58.41
CA LEU A 676 -52.33 -61.54 57.95
C LEU A 676 -53.40 -61.64 56.87
N ARG A 677 -54.26 -60.63 56.80
CA ARG A 677 -55.30 -60.49 55.79
C ARG A 677 -54.88 -59.41 54.80
N ALA A 678 -54.43 -59.83 53.62
CA ALA A 678 -54.16 -58.95 52.50
C ALA A 678 -55.47 -58.26 52.03
N PRO A 679 -55.38 -57.06 51.43
CA PRO A 679 -56.55 -56.31 50.99
C PRO A 679 -57.32 -57.02 49.86
N GLU A 680 -56.62 -57.79 49.02
CA GLU A 680 -57.20 -58.65 48.00
C GLU A 680 -56.61 -60.07 48.09
N PRO A 681 -57.32 -61.09 47.58
CA PRO A 681 -56.80 -62.46 47.55
C PRO A 681 -55.47 -62.56 46.80
N ILE A 682 -54.45 -63.17 47.44
CA ILE A 682 -53.21 -63.54 46.75
C ILE A 682 -53.47 -64.72 45.81
N GLY A 683 -54.35 -65.63 46.22
CA GLY A 683 -54.61 -66.90 45.54
C GLY A 683 -53.51 -67.92 45.82
N PRO A 684 -53.55 -69.10 45.15
CA PRO A 684 -52.54 -70.13 45.30
C PRO A 684 -51.14 -69.57 45.01
N LEU A 685 -50.18 -69.88 45.89
CA LEU A 685 -48.81 -69.39 45.75
C LEU A 685 -48.11 -70.13 44.61
N LEU A 686 -47.61 -69.37 43.63
CA LEU A 686 -46.73 -69.87 42.57
C LEU A 686 -45.29 -69.97 43.07
N THR A 687 -44.86 -69.01 43.88
CA THR A 687 -43.52 -69.01 44.45
C THR A 687 -43.53 -68.42 45.85
N THR A 688 -42.64 -68.97 46.66
CA THR A 688 -42.30 -68.48 48.00
C THR A 688 -40.79 -68.40 48.04
N ILE A 689 -40.23 -67.24 48.36
CA ILE A 689 -38.78 -67.02 48.36
C ILE A 689 -38.38 -66.26 49.61
N VAL A 690 -37.48 -66.84 50.40
CA VAL A 690 -36.91 -66.14 51.57
C VAL A 690 -35.63 -65.44 51.16
N ASP A 691 -35.57 -64.14 51.45
CA ASP A 691 -34.41 -63.27 51.22
C ASP A 691 -34.10 -62.47 52.49
N GLY A 692 -33.05 -62.89 53.20
CA GLY A 692 -32.70 -62.37 54.51
C GLY A 692 -33.85 -62.49 55.49
N ASP A 693 -34.31 -61.36 56.03
CA ASP A 693 -35.45 -61.24 56.95
C ASP A 693 -36.82 -61.10 56.22
N THR A 694 -36.83 -61.11 54.89
CA THR A 694 -38.04 -60.96 54.11
C THR A 694 -38.43 -62.23 53.38
N ILE A 695 -39.73 -62.43 53.18
CA ILE A 695 -40.28 -63.49 52.36
C ILE A 695 -41.17 -62.86 51.28
N TRP A 696 -40.94 -63.29 50.05
CA TRP A 696 -41.71 -62.94 48.88
C TRP A 696 -42.73 -64.04 48.62
N LEU A 697 -44.00 -63.64 48.58
CA LEU A 697 -45.13 -64.49 48.26
C LEU A 697 -45.73 -63.96 46.97
N VAL A 698 -45.74 -64.80 45.93
CA VAL A 698 -46.35 -64.44 44.66
C VAL A 698 -47.43 -65.45 44.32
N GLY A 699 -48.65 -64.95 44.19
CA GLY A 699 -49.80 -65.77 43.83
C GLY A 699 -49.99 -65.89 42.33
N GLN A 700 -50.75 -66.90 41.90
CA GLN A 700 -51.06 -67.15 40.50
C GLN A 700 -51.83 -66.00 39.83
N ALA A 701 -52.58 -65.22 40.61
CA ALA A 701 -53.24 -64.00 40.13
C ALA A 701 -52.26 -62.82 39.92
N GLY A 702 -50.95 -63.02 40.11
CA GLY A 702 -49.93 -61.99 39.97
C GLY A 702 -49.82 -61.03 41.14
N ARG A 703 -50.45 -61.34 42.28
CA ARG A 703 -50.29 -60.54 43.49
C ARG A 703 -48.97 -60.86 44.16
N VAL A 704 -48.22 -59.81 44.47
CA VAL A 704 -46.89 -59.89 45.08
C VAL A 704 -46.96 -59.25 46.45
N LEU A 705 -46.70 -60.05 47.48
CA LEU A 705 -46.53 -59.62 48.85
C LEU A 705 -45.09 -59.88 49.28
N GLN A 706 -44.40 -58.81 49.67
CA GLN A 706 -43.15 -58.92 50.43
C GLN A 706 -43.48 -58.64 51.89
N LEU A 707 -43.14 -59.54 52.80
CA LEU A 707 -43.32 -59.34 54.24
C LEU A 707 -42.03 -59.67 55.00
N ARG A 708 -41.81 -59.05 56.15
CA ARG A 708 -40.76 -59.50 57.07
C ARG A 708 -41.20 -60.76 57.77
N TRP A 709 -40.57 -61.89 57.48
CA TRP A 709 -41.07 -63.16 58.01
C TRP A 709 -40.88 -63.26 59.53
N THR A 710 -39.99 -62.48 60.16
CA THR A 710 -39.82 -62.44 61.63
C THR A 710 -40.81 -61.51 62.35
N THR A 711 -41.34 -60.47 61.71
CA THR A 711 -42.26 -59.52 62.35
C THR A 711 -43.69 -59.60 61.81
N GLY A 712 -43.86 -60.13 60.60
CA GLY A 712 -45.13 -60.13 59.86
C GLY A 712 -45.44 -58.79 59.19
N GLU A 713 -44.51 -57.83 59.24
CA GLU A 713 -44.71 -56.48 58.68
C GLU A 713 -44.71 -56.52 57.14
N PRO A 714 -45.80 -56.10 56.47
CA PRO A 714 -45.81 -55.96 55.02
C PRO A 714 -44.84 -54.87 54.57
N ARG A 715 -43.97 -55.18 53.61
CA ARG A 715 -43.00 -54.27 53.00
C ARG A 715 -43.38 -53.84 51.59
N ARG A 716 -44.09 -54.71 50.87
CA ARG A 716 -44.56 -54.44 49.50
C ARG A 716 -45.87 -55.16 49.25
N TRP A 717 -46.82 -54.46 48.64
CA TRP A 717 -48.03 -55.03 48.08
C TRP A 717 -48.17 -54.52 46.66
N ALA A 718 -48.13 -55.41 45.67
CA ALA A 718 -48.15 -55.02 44.27
C ALA A 718 -48.85 -56.05 43.40
N SER A 719 -49.11 -55.68 42.15
CA SER A 719 -49.69 -56.55 41.13
C SER A 719 -48.78 -56.61 39.91
N LEU A 720 -48.59 -57.81 39.40
CA LEU A 720 -47.91 -58.09 38.14
C LEU A 720 -48.85 -57.96 36.94
N ALA A 721 -50.15 -57.73 37.16
CA ALA A 721 -51.15 -57.64 36.09
C ALA A 721 -50.80 -56.58 35.03
N SER A 722 -50.16 -55.47 35.44
CA SER A 722 -49.71 -54.42 34.52
C SER A 722 -48.58 -54.84 33.57
N PHE A 723 -47.95 -56.00 33.81
CA PHE A 723 -46.87 -56.54 32.99
C PHE A 723 -47.32 -57.74 32.14
N LEU A 724 -48.61 -58.08 32.17
CA LEU A 724 -49.21 -59.10 31.34
C LEU A 724 -49.88 -58.45 30.12
N VAL A 725 -49.80 -59.12 28.96
CA VAL A 725 -50.35 -58.66 27.68
C VAL A 725 -51.42 -59.63 27.22
N GLY A 726 -52.62 -59.12 26.91
CA GLY A 726 -53.73 -59.94 26.42
C GLY A 726 -54.17 -61.00 27.43
N ASP A 727 -54.20 -62.27 27.00
CA ASP A 727 -54.64 -63.42 27.80
C ASP A 727 -53.47 -64.15 28.50
N GLU A 728 -52.30 -63.50 28.62
CA GLU A 728 -51.15 -64.04 29.33
C GLU A 728 -51.49 -64.39 30.79
N ARG A 729 -51.01 -65.55 31.23
CA ARG A 729 -51.09 -65.99 32.62
C ARG A 729 -49.69 -66.19 33.17
N ILE A 730 -49.51 -65.95 34.46
CA ILE A 730 -48.22 -66.17 35.10
C ILE A 730 -48.07 -67.67 35.35
N ASP A 731 -47.04 -68.26 34.77
CA ASP A 731 -46.69 -69.66 35.03
C ASP A 731 -45.70 -69.75 36.21
N ARG A 732 -44.61 -68.97 36.15
CA ARG A 732 -43.54 -69.01 37.16
C ARG A 732 -43.05 -67.63 37.53
N VAL A 733 -42.62 -67.49 38.78
CA VAL A 733 -41.97 -66.29 39.26
C VAL A 733 -40.73 -66.64 40.07
N TYR A 734 -39.64 -65.91 39.82
CA TYR A 734 -38.39 -66.06 40.53
C TYR A 734 -37.90 -64.71 41.06
N VAL A 735 -37.29 -64.76 42.23
CA VAL A 735 -36.54 -63.66 42.83
C VAL A 735 -35.21 -64.26 43.26
N ILE A 736 -34.11 -63.69 42.80
CA ILE A 736 -32.79 -64.09 43.29
C ILE A 736 -32.61 -63.46 44.68
N PRO A 737 -32.32 -64.24 45.74
CA PRO A 737 -32.03 -63.65 47.06
C PRO A 737 -30.92 -62.59 46.97
N GLY A 738 -31.13 -61.42 47.58
CA GLY A 738 -30.26 -60.25 47.47
C GLY A 738 -30.35 -59.49 46.14
N GLY A 739 -31.19 -59.95 45.20
CA GLY A 739 -31.40 -59.35 43.89
C GLY A 739 -32.37 -58.17 43.91
N SER A 740 -32.27 -57.31 42.91
CA SER A 740 -33.15 -56.14 42.74
C SER A 740 -34.23 -56.34 41.66
N HIS A 741 -34.41 -57.60 41.20
CA HIS A 741 -35.23 -57.93 40.06
C HIS A 741 -36.12 -59.15 40.33
N LEU A 742 -37.34 -59.08 39.80
CA LEU A 742 -38.31 -60.16 39.79
C LEU A 742 -38.43 -60.69 38.37
N TRP A 743 -38.34 -62.00 38.21
CA TRP A 743 -38.43 -62.70 36.94
C TRP A 743 -39.79 -63.36 36.81
N VAL A 744 -40.53 -63.05 35.75
CA VAL A 744 -41.87 -63.57 35.50
C VAL A 744 -41.86 -64.35 34.20
N GLU A 745 -42.25 -65.62 34.26
CA GLU A 745 -42.67 -66.38 33.09
C GLU A 745 -44.16 -66.12 32.86
N ALA A 746 -44.48 -65.48 31.75
CA ALA A 746 -45.84 -65.27 31.29
C ALA A 746 -46.10 -66.22 30.11
N GLU A 747 -47.14 -67.03 30.18
CA GLU A 747 -47.51 -68.00 29.16
C GLU A 747 -48.82 -67.61 28.48
N VAL A 748 -48.86 -67.76 27.15
CA VAL A 748 -50.10 -67.80 26.37
C VAL A 748 -50.32 -69.24 25.91
N PRO A 749 -51.47 -69.88 26.24
CA PRO A 749 -51.71 -71.31 25.99
C PRO A 749 -51.51 -71.80 24.54
N ALA A 750 -51.47 -70.89 23.55
CA ALA A 750 -51.26 -71.20 22.13
C ALA A 750 -49.98 -70.59 21.51
N ALA A 751 -49.30 -69.66 22.19
CA ALA A 751 -48.20 -68.88 21.63
C ALA A 751 -46.86 -69.04 22.36
N GLY A 752 -46.82 -69.83 23.44
CA GLY A 752 -45.61 -70.12 24.23
C GLY A 752 -45.40 -69.16 25.40
N SER A 753 -44.28 -69.32 26.09
CA SER A 753 -43.91 -68.50 27.26
C SER A 753 -42.90 -67.40 26.93
N THR A 754 -43.03 -66.26 27.60
CA THR A 754 -42.13 -65.11 27.55
C THR A 754 -41.64 -64.79 28.96
N PHE A 755 -40.35 -64.51 29.10
CA PHE A 755 -39.76 -64.15 30.38
C PHE A 755 -39.55 -62.65 30.50
N ARG A 756 -40.05 -62.04 31.57
CA ARG A 756 -39.87 -60.62 31.88
C ARG A 756 -39.07 -60.44 33.16
N VAL A 757 -38.05 -59.58 33.09
CA VAL A 757 -37.26 -59.14 34.25
C VAL A 757 -37.76 -57.77 34.66
N ILE A 758 -38.31 -57.66 35.86
CA ILE A 758 -38.93 -56.47 36.43
C ILE A 758 -37.99 -55.87 37.48
N ASP A 759 -37.66 -54.60 37.33
CA ASP A 759 -36.97 -53.80 38.34
C ASP A 759 -37.91 -53.61 39.53
N ILE A 760 -37.53 -54.16 40.69
CA ILE A 760 -38.36 -54.16 41.89
C ILE A 760 -38.61 -52.71 42.34
N GLU A 761 -37.57 -51.88 42.40
CA GLU A 761 -37.68 -50.51 42.92
C GLU A 761 -38.46 -49.59 41.99
N GLY A 762 -38.13 -49.61 40.69
CA GLY A 762 -38.84 -48.83 39.69
C GLY A 762 -40.21 -49.39 39.29
N TRP A 763 -40.56 -50.60 39.73
CA TRP A 763 -41.74 -51.39 39.33
C TRP A 763 -42.02 -51.32 37.83
N ARG A 764 -41.00 -51.67 37.02
CA ARG A 764 -41.04 -51.58 35.55
C ARG A 764 -40.31 -52.75 34.89
N VAL A 765 -40.75 -53.14 33.70
CA VAL A 765 -40.03 -54.13 32.90
C VAL A 765 -38.66 -53.57 32.51
N ARG A 766 -37.60 -54.26 32.91
CA ARG A 766 -36.22 -53.96 32.55
C ARG A 766 -35.80 -54.69 31.29
N ARG A 767 -36.29 -55.90 31.08
CA ARG A 767 -35.93 -56.75 29.95
C ARG A 767 -36.99 -57.80 29.68
N GLU A 768 -37.17 -58.12 28.40
CA GLU A 768 -37.89 -59.32 27.95
C GLU A 768 -36.89 -60.28 27.33
N LEU A 769 -37.03 -61.57 27.61
CA LEU A 769 -36.14 -62.62 27.16
C LEU A 769 -36.90 -63.60 26.25
N PRO A 770 -36.23 -64.13 25.22
CA PRO A 770 -36.84 -65.07 24.30
C PRO A 770 -37.26 -66.36 25.02
N ALA A 771 -38.26 -67.05 24.46
CA ALA A 771 -38.73 -68.33 24.96
C ALA A 771 -37.56 -69.32 25.08
N ALA A 772 -37.37 -69.87 26.28
CA ALA A 772 -36.47 -71.00 26.54
C ALA A 772 -37.31 -72.24 26.85
N ARG A 773 -36.72 -73.44 26.72
CA ARG A 773 -37.40 -74.69 27.02
C ARG A 773 -37.79 -74.76 28.50
N THR A 774 -36.88 -74.33 29.38
CA THR A 774 -37.13 -74.17 30.82
C THR A 774 -36.18 -73.14 31.39
N PHE A 775 -36.63 -72.36 32.37
CA PHE A 775 -35.74 -71.65 33.29
C PHE A 775 -35.84 -72.29 34.68
N GLN A 776 -34.71 -72.36 35.36
CA GLN A 776 -34.63 -72.83 36.74
C GLN A 776 -33.90 -71.78 37.58
N LEU A 777 -34.57 -71.29 38.61
CA LEU A 777 -33.90 -70.59 39.71
C LEU A 777 -33.15 -71.62 40.53
N LEU A 778 -31.87 -71.35 40.73
CA LEU A 778 -31.01 -72.19 41.52
C LEU A 778 -30.51 -71.38 42.70
N VAL A 779 -30.95 -71.79 43.88
CA VAL A 779 -30.71 -71.08 45.13
C VAL A 779 -29.47 -71.66 45.79
N ALA A 780 -28.41 -70.87 45.90
CA ALA A 780 -27.12 -71.27 46.47
C ALA A 780 -26.44 -70.10 47.22
N GLY A 781 -27.19 -69.40 48.08
CA GLY A 781 -26.69 -68.21 48.77
C GLY A 781 -26.23 -67.14 47.78
N VAL A 782 -24.98 -66.64 47.93
CA VAL A 782 -24.37 -65.66 47.00
C VAL A 782 -24.14 -66.18 45.58
N ALA A 783 -24.17 -67.50 45.37
CA ALA A 783 -24.04 -68.14 44.06
C ALA A 783 -25.40 -68.38 43.37
N SER A 784 -26.50 -67.87 43.94
CA SER A 784 -27.84 -68.03 43.36
C SER A 784 -27.89 -67.43 41.96
N SER A 785 -28.38 -68.20 41.00
CA SER A 785 -28.44 -67.79 39.61
C SER A 785 -29.64 -68.39 38.91
N ILE A 786 -29.95 -67.87 37.73
CA ILE A 786 -31.01 -68.39 36.87
C ILE A 786 -30.34 -69.07 35.69
N ILE A 787 -30.63 -70.35 35.47
CA ILE A 787 -30.17 -71.09 34.29
C ILE A 787 -31.37 -71.27 33.34
N GLY A 788 -31.20 -70.85 32.09
CA GLY A 788 -32.17 -71.08 31.02
C GLY A 788 -31.66 -72.16 30.06
N MET A 789 -32.47 -73.20 29.84
CA MET A 789 -32.23 -74.26 28.86
C MET A 789 -32.85 -73.86 27.53
N ARG A 790 -32.05 -73.76 26.47
CA ARG A 790 -32.50 -73.39 25.14
C ARG A 790 -33.14 -74.59 24.42
N TYR A 791 -34.01 -74.30 23.45
CA TYR A 791 -34.63 -75.32 22.60
C TYR A 791 -33.61 -76.07 21.71
N ASP A 792 -32.46 -75.46 21.40
CA ASP A 792 -31.36 -76.07 20.65
C ASP A 792 -30.40 -76.91 21.51
N GLY A 793 -30.76 -77.17 22.77
CA GLY A 793 -30.01 -78.04 23.68
C GLY A 793 -28.94 -77.33 24.51
N GLY A 794 -28.62 -76.07 24.23
CA GLY A 794 -27.67 -75.27 25.03
C GLY A 794 -28.23 -74.80 26.38
N ALA A 795 -27.35 -74.38 27.30
CA ALA A 795 -27.74 -73.83 28.60
C ALA A 795 -27.03 -72.49 28.85
N LEU A 796 -27.75 -71.50 29.36
CA LEU A 796 -27.22 -70.16 29.66
C LEU A 796 -27.42 -69.83 31.13
N ARG A 797 -26.39 -69.31 31.80
CA ARG A 797 -26.51 -68.69 33.11
C ARG A 797 -26.81 -67.22 32.94
N TYR A 798 -27.81 -66.71 33.65
CA TYR A 798 -28.21 -65.30 33.65
C TYR A 798 -27.83 -64.62 34.97
N THR A 799 -27.50 -63.33 34.90
CA THR A 799 -27.43 -62.43 36.07
C THR A 799 -28.83 -62.10 36.59
N ASP A 800 -28.95 -61.49 37.77
CA ASP A 800 -30.23 -61.02 38.32
C ASP A 800 -30.99 -60.07 37.37
N ARG A 801 -30.26 -59.31 36.54
CA ARG A 801 -30.80 -58.34 35.58
C ARG A 801 -31.25 -58.95 34.24
N GLY A 802 -31.06 -60.25 34.05
CA GLY A 802 -31.36 -60.93 32.79
C GLY A 802 -30.34 -60.73 31.69
N THR A 803 -29.09 -60.41 32.04
CA THR A 803 -27.98 -60.52 31.09
C THR A 803 -27.41 -61.92 31.12
N VAL A 804 -27.08 -62.48 29.96
CA VAL A 804 -26.32 -63.73 29.90
C VAL A 804 -24.98 -63.49 30.57
N ALA A 805 -24.70 -64.25 31.62
CA ALA A 805 -23.44 -64.24 32.37
C ALA A 805 -22.44 -65.22 31.75
N GLU A 806 -22.92 -66.40 31.33
CA GLU A 806 -22.08 -67.49 30.84
C GLU A 806 -22.90 -68.49 30.02
N GLU A 807 -22.27 -69.15 29.06
CA GLU A 807 -22.83 -70.32 28.36
C GLU A 807 -22.27 -71.60 28.98
N LEU A 808 -23.16 -72.50 29.41
CA LEU A 808 -22.82 -73.70 30.15
C LEU A 808 -22.89 -74.92 29.22
N SER A 809 -21.95 -75.05 28.28
CA SER A 809 -21.93 -76.15 27.31
C SER A 809 -21.89 -77.54 27.97
N ALA A 810 -21.32 -77.65 29.18
CA ALA A 810 -21.20 -78.91 29.92
C ALA A 810 -22.55 -79.50 30.36
N VAL A 811 -23.58 -78.67 30.52
CA VAL A 811 -24.93 -79.09 30.97
C VAL A 811 -25.95 -79.11 29.82
N ALA A 812 -25.49 -78.99 28.58
CA ALA A 812 -26.32 -79.14 27.40
C ALA A 812 -27.02 -80.52 27.40
N GLY A 813 -28.33 -80.52 27.15
CA GLY A 813 -29.18 -81.73 27.21
C GLY A 813 -29.39 -82.32 28.62
N MET A 814 -28.96 -81.66 29.69
CA MET A 814 -29.23 -82.07 31.07
C MET A 814 -30.48 -81.39 31.63
N GLN A 815 -31.37 -82.16 32.26
CA GLN A 815 -32.35 -81.64 33.20
C GLN A 815 -31.65 -81.37 34.53
N VAL A 816 -31.25 -80.12 34.72
CA VAL A 816 -30.68 -79.66 35.98
C VAL A 816 -31.73 -79.79 37.10
N SER A 817 -31.29 -80.20 38.29
CA SER A 817 -32.16 -80.41 39.46
C SER A 817 -31.67 -79.65 40.68
N ALA A 818 -30.36 -79.43 40.80
CA ALA A 818 -29.78 -78.59 41.83
C ALA A 818 -28.45 -78.00 41.34
N VAL A 819 -28.08 -76.85 41.90
CA VAL A 819 -26.78 -76.21 41.65
C VAL A 819 -26.28 -75.61 42.95
N THR A 820 -24.98 -75.74 43.20
CA THR A 820 -24.31 -75.11 44.33
C THR A 820 -22.97 -74.50 43.88
N GLY A 821 -22.46 -73.55 44.64
CA GLY A 821 -21.09 -73.06 44.46
C GLY A 821 -20.09 -74.00 45.11
N ASP A 822 -18.92 -74.18 44.51
CA ASP A 822 -17.76 -74.75 45.20
C ASP A 822 -17.00 -73.65 45.99
N ALA A 823 -16.08 -74.07 46.86
CA ALA A 823 -15.29 -73.15 47.69
C ALA A 823 -14.33 -72.25 46.87
N GLY A 824 -14.10 -72.55 45.59
CA GLY A 824 -13.29 -71.78 44.66
C GLY A 824 -14.09 -70.85 43.74
N GLY A 825 -15.42 -70.76 43.92
CA GLY A 825 -16.31 -69.94 43.08
C GLY A 825 -16.76 -70.62 41.77
N GLY A 826 -16.42 -71.90 41.59
CA GLY A 826 -16.95 -72.75 40.52
C GLY A 826 -18.40 -73.17 40.79
N LEU A 827 -19.07 -73.62 39.74
CA LEU A 827 -20.47 -74.04 39.79
C LEU A 827 -20.55 -75.58 39.74
N ILE A 828 -21.11 -76.20 40.78
CA ILE A 828 -21.42 -77.63 40.81
C ILE A 828 -22.88 -77.80 40.40
N VAL A 829 -23.11 -78.55 39.32
CA VAL A 829 -24.45 -78.82 38.80
C VAL A 829 -24.81 -80.29 38.99
N LEU A 830 -25.95 -80.54 39.62
CA LEU A 830 -26.59 -81.85 39.67
C LEU A 830 -27.75 -81.86 38.68
N GLY A 831 -27.74 -82.81 37.75
CA GLY A 831 -28.82 -82.99 36.79
C GLY A 831 -28.82 -84.37 36.18
N ALA A 832 -29.94 -84.76 35.59
CA ALA A 832 -30.08 -86.00 34.85
C ALA A 832 -30.00 -85.70 33.34
N ARG A 833 -29.28 -86.51 32.56
CA ARG A 833 -29.43 -86.50 31.10
C ARG A 833 -30.68 -87.31 30.75
N SER A 834 -31.55 -86.74 29.95
CA SER A 834 -32.65 -87.50 29.35
C SER A 834 -32.06 -88.36 28.22
N GLU A 835 -32.24 -89.68 28.27
CA GLU A 835 -31.83 -90.59 27.17
C GLU A 835 -32.88 -90.67 26.04
N ASP A 836 -33.96 -89.90 26.11
CA ASP A 836 -34.99 -89.87 25.08
C ASP A 836 -34.66 -88.83 23.99
N ASP A 837 -33.75 -89.21 23.10
CA ASP A 837 -33.81 -88.85 21.68
C ASP A 837 -33.75 -90.16 20.88
N GLY A 838 -34.91 -90.82 20.83
CA GLY A 838 -35.26 -91.91 19.93
C GLY A 838 -36.63 -91.66 19.32
#